data_AF-A0A832D2E9-F1
#
_entry.id   AF-A0A832D2E9-F1
#
_cell.length_a   1.000
_cell.length_b   1.000
_cell.length_c   1.000
_cell.angle_alpha   90.00
_cell.angle_beta   90.00
_cell.angle_gamma   90.00
#
_symmetry.space_group_name_H-M   'P 1'
#
loop_
_entity.id
_entity.type
_entity.pdbx_description
1 polymer ?
#
loop_
_entity_poly.entity_id
_entity_poly.type
_entity_poly.pdbx_seq_one_letter_code
_entity_poly.pdbx_strand_id
1 'polypeptide(L)'
;MYDVDRPFIILLSEARSDHLGLIGGKAAGLAEMIRAGIPVPPGFVVTTEAYKQFILETGIAGYIKYVLEDTIISGKPSEYEKASELIRAKFIRTPMPHRIRVEIENAYRSLGELLGIEDPLVAVRSSATVEDLPEASFAGQQETYLNIRGADNVVEMVKKAWSSLWTARALSYRDSLNVEHEAALMAIIVQKMVNSRSSGVIFTIHPVTGEEDKIVIESIWGLGEYIVGGKVTPDRFIINKVNLDIIEKKVSEKKRALLYDPRLKSNIEIDIPSTDDELKIIAQKHPEIAEIIIAHNVRPDRQSISDDEARMLAKLALRVESYFKKPVDIEWAIDADIKDNNIFLVQVRPETVWSRRRVEEKPREKPVEVEVGKVLVKGIPASPGIAYGKVKVALTVEEAAKKMEKGNILVTKMTDPDWVPYMKLASAIVTDEGGMTAHAAIVSRELGIPAVVGTGNATKVLKDNIEVTVDGSKGLVYYGKVEVEEVKPQAQPQTQLLMPAELVLSAYPITATKIYMNLGEPDEIDRYKNLPFDGIGLMRIEFIIASWIQYHPLYLIEQGKGVYFIDKLAEGIAKVASTIYPRPVVVRFSDFKTNEYAKLKGGESYEAIDERNPMIGWRGVSRYISPQYEPAFRLEVRAIKKVREEWGLKNVWVMFPFVRTTWELEKALSILREEGLEKSRDFKVWIMVEVPSTVFLAEEFAKMADGFSIGSNDLTQLILGADRDSGLLAKMGYFDERDPAVLRAIRHIIRVAKRYGITSSICGQAPSVYPEIVEFLVREGIDSVSVNPDAVISTRRLVASIENKIMLEKTGIKRVKRKRL
;
A
#
# COMPACT_ATOMS: atom_id res chain seq x y z
N MET A 1 -7.20 -29.55 24.26
CA MET A 1 -8.66 -29.82 24.27
C MET A 1 -9.20 -29.29 22.96
N TYR A 2 -9.76 -30.18 22.13
CA TYR A 2 -10.41 -29.83 20.87
C TYR A 2 -11.67 -29.02 21.19
N ASP A 3 -11.84 -27.86 20.54
CA ASP A 3 -13.05 -27.05 20.62
C ASP A 3 -14.10 -27.75 19.74
N VAL A 4 -14.98 -28.54 20.35
CA VAL A 4 -15.87 -29.52 19.66
C VAL A 4 -16.99 -28.84 18.86
N ASP A 5 -17.11 -27.51 18.89
CA ASP A 5 -18.30 -26.78 18.40
C ASP A 5 -18.11 -25.95 17.12
N ARG A 6 -16.99 -26.07 16.39
CA ARG A 6 -16.78 -25.30 15.14
C ARG A 6 -17.17 -26.10 13.89
N PRO A 7 -18.06 -25.57 13.02
CA PRO A 7 -18.56 -26.31 11.86
C PRO A 7 -17.54 -26.40 10.71
N PHE A 8 -17.55 -27.51 9.98
CA PHE A 8 -16.74 -27.71 8.77
C PHE A 8 -17.36 -27.06 7.53
N ILE A 9 -18.68 -26.91 7.51
CA ILE A 9 -19.45 -26.33 6.43
C ILE A 9 -20.31 -25.20 6.97
N ILE A 10 -20.35 -24.08 6.24
CA ILE A 10 -21.28 -22.98 6.49
C ILE A 10 -21.95 -22.62 5.16
N LEU A 11 -23.27 -22.55 5.10
CA LEU A 11 -23.98 -22.05 3.91
C LEU A 11 -23.64 -20.57 3.69
N LEU A 12 -23.44 -20.15 2.43
CA LEU A 12 -23.12 -18.74 2.15
C LEU A 12 -24.22 -17.78 2.62
N SER A 13 -25.47 -18.23 2.65
CA SER A 13 -26.62 -17.49 3.18
C SER A 13 -26.58 -17.29 4.71
N GLU A 14 -25.89 -18.17 5.43
CA GLU A 14 -25.77 -18.17 6.89
C GLU A 14 -24.43 -17.59 7.37
N ALA A 15 -23.44 -17.56 6.48
CA ALA A 15 -22.11 -16.99 6.75
C ALA A 15 -22.21 -15.52 7.15
N ARG A 16 -21.29 -15.03 7.99
CA ARG A 16 -21.25 -13.64 8.49
C ARG A 16 -19.83 -13.07 8.47
N SER A 17 -19.69 -11.75 8.41
CA SER A 17 -18.38 -11.10 8.40
C SER A 17 -17.61 -11.22 9.73
N ASP A 18 -18.30 -11.45 10.85
CA ASP A 18 -17.68 -11.81 12.13
C ASP A 18 -17.09 -13.23 12.14
N HIS A 19 -17.41 -14.06 11.14
CA HIS A 19 -16.76 -15.35 10.89
C HIS A 19 -15.48 -15.24 10.05
N LEU A 20 -14.88 -14.05 9.87
CA LEU A 20 -13.74 -13.82 8.97
C LEU A 20 -12.61 -14.85 9.13
N GLY A 21 -12.24 -15.20 10.36
CA GLY A 21 -11.19 -16.21 10.63
C GLY A 21 -11.58 -17.65 10.25
N LEU A 22 -12.88 -17.92 10.07
CA LEU A 22 -13.44 -19.22 9.73
C LEU A 22 -13.73 -19.38 8.23
N ILE A 23 -14.11 -18.30 7.54
CA ILE A 23 -14.55 -18.32 6.13
C ILE A 23 -13.64 -17.56 5.16
N GLY A 24 -12.69 -16.75 5.64
CA GLY A 24 -11.85 -15.89 4.81
C GLY A 24 -12.59 -14.69 4.23
N GLY A 25 -11.86 -13.72 3.65
CA GLY A 25 -12.47 -12.43 3.30
C GLY A 25 -13.31 -12.44 2.02
N LYS A 26 -13.02 -13.27 1.02
CA LYS A 26 -13.91 -13.43 -0.16
C LYS A 26 -15.28 -13.97 0.23
N ALA A 27 -15.33 -15.01 1.06
CA ALA A 27 -16.59 -15.57 1.52
C ALA A 27 -17.37 -14.56 2.38
N ALA A 28 -16.66 -13.79 3.22
CA ALA A 28 -17.26 -12.71 4.00
C ALA A 28 -17.89 -11.64 3.10
N GLY A 29 -17.21 -11.23 2.02
CA GLY A 29 -17.74 -10.30 1.03
C GLY A 29 -19.01 -10.82 0.34
N LEU A 30 -19.02 -12.09 -0.08
CA LEU A 30 -20.21 -12.72 -0.67
C LEU A 30 -21.38 -12.79 0.32
N ALA A 31 -21.11 -13.17 1.57
CA ALA A 31 -22.12 -13.26 2.62
C ALA A 31 -22.76 -11.89 2.92
N GLU A 32 -21.98 -10.82 2.92
CA GLU A 32 -22.49 -9.45 3.07
C GLU A 32 -23.36 -9.01 1.87
N MET A 33 -22.98 -9.37 0.65
CA MET A 33 -23.81 -9.09 -0.54
C MET A 33 -25.16 -9.82 -0.47
N ILE A 34 -25.18 -11.10 -0.06
CA ILE A 34 -26.42 -11.86 0.12
C ILE A 34 -27.34 -11.17 1.14
N ARG A 35 -26.79 -10.70 2.27
CA ARG A 35 -27.54 -9.92 3.27
C ARG A 35 -28.11 -8.62 2.72
N ALA A 36 -27.38 -7.95 1.83
CA ALA A 36 -27.82 -6.72 1.18
C ALA A 36 -28.91 -6.96 0.09
N GLY A 37 -29.37 -8.21 -0.08
CA GLY A 37 -30.33 -8.58 -1.12
C GLY A 37 -29.76 -8.42 -2.53
N ILE A 38 -28.46 -8.59 -2.68
CA ILE A 38 -27.75 -8.56 -3.96
C ILE A 38 -27.74 -9.99 -4.53
N PRO A 39 -27.99 -10.16 -5.85
CA PRO A 39 -27.98 -11.47 -6.47
C PRO A 39 -26.56 -12.06 -6.49
N VAL A 40 -26.34 -13.06 -5.64
CA VAL A 40 -25.08 -13.82 -5.56
C VAL A 40 -25.45 -15.29 -5.78
N PRO A 41 -24.68 -16.07 -6.57
CA PRO A 41 -25.00 -17.47 -6.77
C PRO A 41 -24.93 -18.24 -5.44
N PRO A 42 -25.87 -19.17 -5.17
CA PRO A 42 -25.89 -19.92 -3.93
C PRO A 42 -24.69 -20.87 -3.82
N GLY A 43 -24.32 -21.20 -2.59
CA GLY A 43 -23.16 -22.05 -2.33
C GLY A 43 -22.90 -22.21 -0.83
N PHE A 44 -21.76 -22.81 -0.51
CA PHE A 44 -21.30 -23.06 0.84
C PHE A 44 -19.80 -22.84 0.96
N VAL A 45 -19.33 -22.74 2.20
CA VAL A 45 -17.92 -22.54 2.55
C VAL A 45 -17.44 -23.77 3.32
N VAL A 46 -16.37 -24.39 2.84
CA VAL A 46 -15.56 -25.33 3.60
C VAL A 46 -14.61 -24.51 4.47
N THR A 47 -14.76 -24.60 5.78
CA THR A 47 -14.15 -23.64 6.72
C THR A 47 -12.64 -23.86 6.92
N THR A 48 -11.97 -22.86 7.49
CA THR A 48 -10.57 -23.00 7.93
C THR A 48 -10.40 -24.08 9.00
N GLU A 49 -11.45 -24.40 9.77
CA GLU A 49 -11.43 -25.50 10.73
C GLU A 49 -11.36 -26.86 10.02
N ALA A 50 -12.10 -27.04 8.91
CA ALA A 50 -11.99 -28.25 8.10
C ALA A 50 -10.58 -28.43 7.54
N TYR A 51 -9.95 -27.35 7.04
CA TYR A 51 -8.54 -27.37 6.63
C TYR A 51 -7.61 -27.78 7.77
N LYS A 52 -7.77 -27.15 8.94
CA LYS A 52 -6.94 -27.41 10.12
C LYS A 52 -7.06 -28.86 10.59
N GLN A 53 -8.28 -29.40 10.68
CA GLN A 53 -8.48 -30.80 11.04
C GLN A 53 -7.92 -31.75 9.97
N PHE A 54 -8.09 -31.44 8.68
CA PHE A 54 -7.49 -32.21 7.60
C PHE A 54 -5.98 -32.35 7.79
N ILE A 55 -5.25 -31.24 7.93
CA ILE A 55 -3.78 -31.30 8.01
C ILE A 55 -3.26 -31.96 9.29
N LEU A 56 -4.01 -31.87 10.39
CA LEU A 56 -3.66 -32.47 11.68
C LEU A 56 -3.93 -33.98 11.70
N GLU A 57 -5.15 -34.41 11.34
CA GLU A 57 -5.55 -35.83 11.37
C GLU A 57 -4.72 -36.68 10.40
N THR A 58 -4.31 -36.11 9.27
CA THR A 58 -3.53 -36.85 8.26
C THR A 58 -2.02 -36.71 8.44
N GLY A 59 -1.55 -35.98 9.47
CA GLY A 59 -0.12 -35.72 9.72
C GLY A 59 0.57 -34.85 8.65
N ILE A 60 -0.20 -34.13 7.83
CA ILE A 60 0.35 -33.21 6.81
C ILE A 60 1.05 -32.03 7.50
N ALA A 61 0.52 -31.52 8.61
CA ALA A 61 1.10 -30.40 9.34
C ALA A 61 2.57 -30.66 9.74
N GLY A 62 2.86 -31.85 10.30
CA GLY A 62 4.23 -32.24 10.63
C GLY A 62 5.12 -32.43 9.40
N TYR A 63 4.56 -32.95 8.31
CA TYR A 63 5.30 -33.11 7.05
C TYR A 63 5.66 -31.77 6.40
N ILE A 64 4.75 -30.80 6.43
CA ILE A 64 4.99 -29.43 5.96
C ILE A 64 6.19 -28.84 6.71
N LYS A 65 6.13 -28.87 8.05
CA LYS A 65 7.21 -28.34 8.90
C LYS A 65 8.57 -28.96 8.55
N TYR A 66 8.61 -30.29 8.45
CA TYR A 66 9.81 -31.02 8.03
C TYR A 66 10.34 -30.56 6.66
N VAL A 67 9.47 -30.47 5.64
CA VAL A 67 9.90 -30.09 4.29
C VAL A 67 10.44 -28.66 4.24
N LEU A 68 9.81 -27.74 4.96
CA LEU A 68 10.25 -26.34 5.02
C LEU A 68 11.63 -26.22 5.67
N GLU A 69 11.83 -26.85 6.83
CA GLU A 69 13.10 -26.85 7.56
C GLU A 69 14.23 -27.55 6.78
N ASP A 70 13.92 -28.63 6.05
CA ASP A 70 14.91 -29.42 5.29
C ASP A 70 15.27 -28.78 3.93
N THR A 71 14.33 -28.07 3.31
CA THR A 71 14.48 -27.61 1.92
C THR A 71 14.86 -26.14 1.81
N ILE A 72 14.30 -25.26 2.64
CA ILE A 72 14.47 -23.80 2.53
C ILE A 72 15.58 -23.37 3.50
N ILE A 73 16.83 -23.54 3.08
CA ILE A 73 18.02 -23.28 3.91
C ILE A 73 18.58 -21.88 3.63
N SER A 74 18.62 -21.49 2.36
CA SER A 74 19.25 -20.25 1.91
C SER A 74 18.28 -19.26 1.26
N GLY A 75 17.00 -19.65 1.12
CA GLY A 75 15.94 -18.78 0.59
C GLY A 75 16.02 -18.58 -0.92
N LYS A 76 16.62 -19.54 -1.66
CA LYS A 76 16.73 -19.46 -3.12
C LYS A 76 15.42 -19.88 -3.81
N PRO A 77 15.07 -19.31 -4.98
CA PRO A 77 13.87 -19.67 -5.73
C PRO A 77 13.68 -21.18 -5.94
N SER A 78 14.75 -21.89 -6.31
CA SER A 78 14.74 -23.35 -6.53
C SER A 78 14.41 -24.17 -5.27
N GLU A 79 14.69 -23.64 -4.07
CA GLU A 79 14.34 -24.30 -2.81
C GLU A 79 12.83 -24.24 -2.57
N TYR A 80 12.19 -23.10 -2.86
CA TYR A 80 10.74 -22.94 -2.76
C TYR A 80 9.99 -23.80 -3.79
N GLU A 81 10.52 -23.94 -5.01
CA GLU A 81 9.96 -24.84 -6.02
C GLU A 81 9.92 -26.28 -5.53
N LYS A 82 11.07 -26.78 -5.05
CA LYS A 82 11.18 -28.14 -4.51
C LYS A 82 10.28 -28.36 -3.29
N ALA A 83 10.24 -27.41 -2.36
CA ALA A 83 9.38 -27.49 -1.17
C ALA A 83 7.88 -27.54 -1.58
N SER A 84 7.50 -26.67 -2.52
CA SER A 84 6.14 -26.61 -3.09
C SER A 84 5.74 -27.94 -3.73
N GLU A 85 6.58 -28.53 -4.58
CA GLU A 85 6.30 -29.82 -5.22
C GLU A 85 6.04 -30.93 -4.20
N LEU A 86 6.91 -31.05 -3.19
CA LEU A 86 6.81 -32.07 -2.15
C LEU A 86 5.54 -31.91 -1.30
N ILE A 87 5.26 -30.69 -0.84
CA ILE A 87 4.08 -30.40 -0.01
C ILE A 87 2.81 -30.61 -0.82
N ARG A 88 2.71 -30.07 -2.02
CA ARG A 88 1.51 -30.20 -2.87
C ARG A 88 1.24 -31.66 -3.22
N ALA A 89 2.26 -32.42 -3.59
CA ALA A 89 2.12 -33.85 -3.84
C ALA A 89 1.59 -34.60 -2.61
N LYS A 90 1.99 -34.19 -1.39
CA LYS A 90 1.44 -34.74 -0.14
C LYS A 90 -0.06 -34.45 0.00
N PHE A 91 -0.52 -33.22 -0.27
CA PHE A 91 -1.96 -32.91 -0.25
C PHE A 91 -2.75 -33.80 -1.22
N ILE A 92 -2.27 -33.95 -2.46
CA ILE A 92 -2.99 -34.72 -3.49
C ILE A 92 -3.09 -36.21 -3.13
N ARG A 93 -2.00 -36.84 -2.69
CA ARG A 93 -1.99 -38.28 -2.37
C ARG A 93 -2.72 -38.66 -1.07
N THR A 94 -2.84 -37.74 -0.12
CA THR A 94 -3.45 -38.01 1.18
C THR A 94 -4.99 -38.10 1.07
N PRO A 95 -5.64 -39.20 1.46
CA PRO A 95 -7.11 -39.30 1.45
C PRO A 95 -7.78 -38.27 2.37
N MET A 96 -8.97 -37.78 1.99
CA MET A 96 -9.78 -36.91 2.85
C MET A 96 -10.33 -37.72 4.04
N PRO A 97 -10.22 -37.25 5.30
CA PRO A 97 -10.87 -37.86 6.44
C PRO A 97 -12.36 -38.02 6.20
N HIS A 98 -12.91 -39.19 6.59
CA HIS A 98 -14.29 -39.58 6.30
C HIS A 98 -15.30 -38.52 6.73
N ARG A 99 -15.12 -37.95 7.93
CA ARG A 99 -16.02 -36.91 8.47
C ARG A 99 -16.05 -35.66 7.58
N ILE A 100 -14.89 -35.12 7.20
CA ILE A 100 -14.81 -33.92 6.34
C ILE A 100 -15.38 -34.21 4.95
N ARG A 101 -15.09 -35.38 4.39
CA ARG A 101 -15.61 -35.82 3.09
C ARG A 101 -17.14 -35.83 3.07
N VAL A 102 -17.77 -36.51 4.03
CA VAL A 102 -19.24 -36.64 4.09
C VAL A 102 -19.92 -35.28 4.24
N GLU A 103 -19.37 -34.37 5.05
CA GLU A 103 -19.91 -33.01 5.21
C GLU A 103 -19.88 -32.22 3.88
N ILE A 104 -18.77 -32.29 3.13
CA ILE A 104 -18.66 -31.64 1.80
C ILE A 104 -19.65 -32.25 0.81
N GLU A 105 -19.75 -33.58 0.77
CA GLU A 105 -20.66 -34.27 -0.15
C GLU A 105 -22.13 -33.94 0.16
N ASN A 106 -22.51 -33.92 1.43
CA ASN A 106 -23.86 -33.55 1.85
C ASN A 106 -24.18 -32.09 1.50
N ALA A 107 -23.25 -31.17 1.75
CA ALA A 107 -23.41 -29.77 1.36
C ALA A 107 -23.59 -29.58 -0.15
N TYR A 108 -22.86 -30.35 -0.96
CA TYR A 108 -23.02 -30.35 -2.42
C TYR A 108 -24.38 -30.91 -2.86
N ARG A 109 -24.84 -32.02 -2.28
CA ARG A 109 -26.17 -32.58 -2.56
C ARG A 109 -27.29 -31.62 -2.16
N SER A 110 -27.20 -31.02 -0.98
CA SER A 110 -28.16 -30.00 -0.51
C SER A 110 -28.18 -28.75 -1.39
N LEU A 111 -27.04 -28.34 -1.95
CA LEU A 111 -26.99 -27.28 -2.97
C LEU A 111 -27.73 -27.72 -4.24
N GLY A 112 -27.60 -28.98 -4.65
CA GLY A 112 -28.35 -29.55 -5.77
C GLY A 112 -29.87 -29.54 -5.54
N GLU A 113 -30.31 -29.97 -4.35
CA GLU A 113 -31.72 -29.92 -3.93
C GLU A 113 -32.27 -28.48 -3.93
N LEU A 114 -31.51 -27.52 -3.37
CA LEU A 114 -31.87 -26.10 -3.36
C LEU A 114 -32.06 -25.53 -4.78
N LEU A 115 -31.24 -25.99 -5.72
CA LEU A 115 -31.27 -25.55 -7.11
C LEU A 115 -32.25 -26.33 -7.99
N GLY A 116 -32.79 -27.46 -7.52
CA GLY A 116 -33.54 -28.40 -8.34
C GLY A 116 -32.69 -29.08 -9.43
N ILE A 117 -31.38 -29.24 -9.19
CA ILE A 117 -30.42 -29.82 -10.13
C ILE A 117 -29.63 -30.90 -9.40
N GLU A 118 -29.70 -32.16 -9.83
CA GLU A 118 -29.04 -33.28 -9.14
C GLU A 118 -27.52 -33.10 -8.99
N ASP A 119 -26.83 -32.71 -10.06
CA ASP A 119 -25.38 -32.50 -10.10
C ASP A 119 -25.02 -31.11 -10.65
N PRO A 120 -25.19 -30.04 -9.84
CA PRO A 120 -24.96 -28.69 -10.31
C PRO A 120 -23.47 -28.46 -10.60
N LEU A 121 -23.18 -27.74 -11.70
CA LEU A 121 -21.84 -27.22 -11.94
C LEU A 121 -21.51 -26.16 -10.88
N VAL A 122 -20.34 -26.29 -10.26
CA VAL A 122 -19.86 -25.37 -9.22
C VAL A 122 -18.45 -24.86 -9.52
N ALA A 123 -18.16 -23.66 -9.01
CA ALA A 123 -16.83 -23.12 -8.87
C ALA A 123 -16.29 -23.43 -7.46
N VAL A 124 -15.03 -23.87 -7.40
CA VAL A 124 -14.29 -24.09 -6.16
C VAL A 124 -13.19 -23.02 -6.09
N ARG A 125 -13.37 -22.05 -5.18
CA ARG A 125 -12.53 -20.85 -5.06
C ARG A 125 -11.87 -20.78 -3.69
N SER A 126 -10.62 -20.35 -3.65
CA SER A 126 -9.94 -20.06 -2.39
C SER A 126 -10.52 -18.83 -1.70
N SER A 127 -10.54 -18.85 -0.37
CA SER A 127 -10.87 -17.72 0.50
C SER A 127 -9.94 -17.75 1.71
N ALA A 128 -8.72 -17.25 1.55
CA ALA A 128 -7.74 -17.30 2.64
C ALA A 128 -7.94 -16.17 3.67
N THR A 129 -7.56 -16.41 4.93
CA THR A 129 -7.69 -15.41 6.00
C THR A 129 -6.68 -14.27 5.89
N VAL A 130 -5.59 -14.51 5.18
CA VAL A 130 -4.48 -13.57 4.96
C VAL A 130 -4.53 -12.89 3.59
N GLU A 131 -5.47 -13.29 2.70
CA GLU A 131 -5.58 -12.78 1.32
C GLU A 131 -5.99 -11.30 1.22
N ASP A 132 -6.61 -10.78 2.30
CA ASP A 132 -7.21 -9.45 2.37
C ASP A 132 -6.53 -8.54 3.42
N LEU A 133 -5.30 -8.88 3.86
CA LEU A 133 -4.52 -7.97 4.70
C LEU A 133 -4.23 -6.68 3.92
N PRO A 134 -4.40 -5.48 4.52
CA PRO A 134 -4.19 -4.19 3.85
C PRO A 134 -2.80 -3.99 3.25
N GLU A 135 -1.82 -4.83 3.55
CA GLU A 135 -0.43 -4.72 3.08
C GLU A 135 -0.06 -5.84 2.08
N ALA A 136 -0.93 -6.83 1.87
CA ALA A 136 -0.63 -8.00 1.07
C ALA A 136 -1.68 -8.23 -0.04
N SER A 137 -1.39 -7.72 -1.24
CA SER A 137 -2.18 -8.00 -2.44
C SER A 137 -1.81 -9.39 -2.97
N PHE A 138 -2.48 -10.44 -2.49
CA PHE A 138 -2.30 -11.83 -2.96
C PHE A 138 -2.98 -12.08 -4.33
N ALA A 139 -3.20 -11.03 -5.13
CA ALA A 139 -3.94 -11.13 -6.39
C ALA A 139 -3.33 -12.19 -7.33
N GLY A 140 -4.18 -13.14 -7.74
CA GLY A 140 -3.84 -14.18 -8.71
C GLY A 140 -2.86 -15.26 -8.23
N GLN A 141 -2.65 -15.44 -6.92
CA GLN A 141 -1.73 -16.48 -6.39
C GLN A 141 -2.36 -17.84 -6.15
N GLN A 142 -3.68 -17.92 -5.99
CA GLN A 142 -4.39 -19.12 -5.55
C GLN A 142 -5.29 -19.67 -6.65
N GLU A 143 -5.37 -21.00 -6.74
CA GLU A 143 -6.03 -21.70 -7.83
C GLU A 143 -7.56 -21.65 -7.68
N THR A 144 -8.27 -21.39 -8.78
CA THR A 144 -9.73 -21.47 -8.88
C THR A 144 -10.07 -22.55 -9.90
N TYR A 145 -11.02 -23.41 -9.56
CA TYR A 145 -11.49 -24.46 -10.45
C TYR A 145 -12.95 -24.21 -10.80
N LEU A 146 -13.24 -24.12 -12.09
CA LEU A 146 -14.57 -23.80 -12.62
C LEU A 146 -15.23 -25.04 -13.22
N ASN A 147 -16.55 -25.03 -13.27
CA ASN A 147 -17.36 -26.08 -13.91
C ASN A 147 -17.11 -27.50 -13.36
N ILE A 148 -16.93 -27.60 -12.04
CA ILE A 148 -16.78 -28.88 -11.35
C ILE A 148 -18.15 -29.52 -11.15
N ARG A 149 -18.24 -30.82 -11.45
CA ARG A 149 -19.48 -31.62 -11.32
C ARG A 149 -19.23 -32.89 -10.52
N GLY A 150 -20.15 -33.23 -9.63
CA GLY A 150 -20.12 -34.45 -8.83
C GLY A 150 -19.36 -34.26 -7.51
N ALA A 151 -19.91 -34.83 -6.44
CA ALA A 151 -19.43 -34.62 -5.07
C ALA A 151 -17.97 -35.05 -4.87
N ASP A 152 -17.55 -36.17 -5.47
CA ASP A 152 -16.16 -36.66 -5.40
C ASP A 152 -15.16 -35.68 -6.03
N ASN A 153 -15.52 -35.10 -7.19
CA ASN A 153 -14.69 -34.11 -7.86
C ASN A 153 -14.60 -32.82 -7.04
N VAL A 154 -15.69 -32.41 -6.37
CA VAL A 154 -15.66 -31.26 -5.46
C VAL A 154 -14.69 -31.51 -4.31
N VAL A 155 -14.72 -32.69 -3.68
CA VAL A 155 -13.77 -33.07 -2.62
C VAL A 155 -12.32 -33.05 -3.13
N GLU A 156 -12.07 -33.55 -4.34
CA GLU A 156 -10.74 -33.49 -4.95
C GLU A 156 -10.27 -32.04 -5.18
N MET A 157 -11.14 -31.19 -5.73
CA MET A 157 -10.82 -29.80 -6.01
C MET A 157 -10.66 -28.97 -4.74
N VAL A 158 -11.36 -29.28 -3.65
CA VAL A 158 -11.13 -28.69 -2.32
C VAL A 158 -9.70 -28.99 -1.85
N LYS A 159 -9.21 -30.24 -2.00
CA LYS A 159 -7.82 -30.57 -1.66
C LYS A 159 -6.80 -29.87 -2.56
N LYS A 160 -7.06 -29.82 -3.88
CA LYS A 160 -6.18 -29.11 -4.82
C LYS A 160 -6.13 -27.63 -4.48
N ALA A 161 -7.28 -27.01 -4.18
CA ALA A 161 -7.35 -25.63 -3.72
C ALA A 161 -6.53 -25.44 -2.45
N TRP A 162 -6.70 -26.27 -1.41
CA TRP A 162 -5.87 -26.24 -0.21
C TRP A 162 -4.36 -26.36 -0.48
N SER A 163 -3.96 -27.17 -1.46
CA SER A 163 -2.56 -27.28 -1.88
C SER A 163 -2.01 -25.97 -2.45
N SER A 164 -2.85 -25.09 -3.01
CA SER A 164 -2.42 -23.81 -3.60
C SER A 164 -1.90 -22.80 -2.56
N LEU A 165 -2.20 -22.98 -1.26
CA LEU A 165 -1.50 -22.25 -0.20
C LEU A 165 0.02 -22.47 -0.24
N TRP A 166 0.46 -23.61 -0.77
CA TRP A 166 1.83 -24.11 -0.72
C TRP A 166 2.53 -24.03 -2.08
N THR A 167 2.09 -23.15 -2.98
CA THR A 167 2.85 -22.87 -4.20
C THR A 167 4.19 -22.19 -3.87
N ALA A 168 5.20 -22.37 -4.72
CA ALA A 168 6.52 -21.78 -4.53
C ALA A 168 6.45 -20.26 -4.32
N ARG A 169 5.59 -19.60 -5.08
CA ARG A 169 5.32 -18.16 -4.96
C ARG A 169 4.66 -17.80 -3.64
N ALA A 170 3.66 -18.55 -3.18
CA ALA A 170 3.00 -18.27 -1.92
C ALA A 170 3.92 -18.49 -0.71
N LEU A 171 4.83 -19.49 -0.79
CA LEU A 171 5.89 -19.72 0.19
C LEU A 171 6.88 -18.55 0.24
N SER A 172 7.51 -18.24 -0.90
CA SER A 172 8.50 -17.16 -0.98
C SER A 172 7.93 -15.80 -0.59
N TYR A 173 6.66 -15.54 -0.94
CA TYR A 173 6.00 -14.29 -0.57
C TYR A 173 5.77 -14.18 0.95
N ARG A 174 5.32 -15.25 1.61
CA ARG A 174 5.16 -15.27 3.06
C ARG A 174 6.49 -15.08 3.79
N ASP A 175 7.56 -15.69 3.30
CA ASP A 175 8.91 -15.48 3.83
C ASP A 175 9.37 -14.04 3.66
N SER A 176 9.08 -13.40 2.52
CA SER A 176 9.43 -11.99 2.29
C SER A 176 8.72 -11.02 3.25
N LEU A 177 7.55 -11.40 3.75
CA LEU A 177 6.76 -10.67 4.73
C LEU A 177 7.01 -11.11 6.19
N ASN A 178 7.92 -12.06 6.43
CA ASN A 178 8.12 -12.73 7.72
C ASN A 178 6.81 -13.26 8.35
N VAL A 179 5.89 -13.77 7.52
CA VAL A 179 4.65 -14.39 7.98
C VAL A 179 4.89 -15.88 8.19
N GLU A 180 4.69 -16.36 9.42
CA GLU A 180 4.75 -17.79 9.74
C GLU A 180 3.86 -18.59 8.79
N HIS A 181 4.44 -19.59 8.13
CA HIS A 181 3.74 -20.42 7.17
C HIS A 181 2.57 -21.19 7.80
N GLU A 182 2.72 -21.59 9.05
CA GLU A 182 1.71 -22.31 9.83
C GLU A 182 0.49 -21.46 10.21
N ALA A 183 0.61 -20.14 10.19
CA ALA A 183 -0.50 -19.22 10.46
C ALA A 183 -1.45 -19.08 9.26
N ALA A 184 -1.05 -19.52 8.06
CA ALA A 184 -1.85 -19.41 6.86
C ALA A 184 -2.95 -20.50 6.83
N LEU A 185 -4.19 -20.08 7.10
CA LEU A 185 -5.38 -20.91 6.96
C LEU A 185 -6.20 -20.48 5.74
N MET A 186 -6.88 -21.44 5.12
CA MET A 186 -7.72 -21.16 3.96
C MET A 186 -9.04 -21.91 4.00
N ALA A 187 -10.11 -21.12 3.89
CA ALA A 187 -11.43 -21.63 3.58
C ALA A 187 -11.60 -21.76 2.07
N ILE A 188 -12.55 -22.58 1.65
CA ILE A 188 -12.87 -22.82 0.23
C ILE A 188 -14.34 -22.50 0.01
N ILE A 189 -14.64 -21.66 -0.96
CA ILE A 189 -15.99 -21.37 -1.42
C ILE A 189 -16.34 -22.38 -2.50
N VAL A 190 -17.44 -23.11 -2.33
CA VAL A 190 -18.07 -23.93 -3.36
C VAL A 190 -19.39 -23.27 -3.74
N GLN A 191 -19.44 -22.71 -4.95
CA GLN A 191 -20.54 -21.85 -5.38
C GLN A 191 -21.10 -22.31 -6.72
N LYS A 192 -22.42 -22.21 -6.92
CA LYS A 192 -23.07 -22.48 -8.20
C LYS A 192 -22.40 -21.69 -9.31
N MET A 193 -22.00 -22.40 -10.37
CA MET A 193 -21.41 -21.79 -11.55
C MET A 193 -22.48 -21.04 -12.35
N VAL A 194 -22.13 -19.84 -12.81
CA VAL A 194 -22.93 -19.02 -13.73
C VAL A 194 -22.48 -19.32 -15.15
N ASN A 195 -23.39 -19.75 -16.02
CA ASN A 195 -23.07 -20.06 -17.42
C ASN A 195 -22.95 -18.73 -18.19
N SER A 196 -21.78 -18.09 -18.09
CA SER A 196 -21.65 -16.68 -18.41
C SER A 196 -21.67 -16.43 -19.92
N ARG A 197 -22.72 -15.78 -20.43
CA ARG A 197 -22.73 -15.14 -21.75
C ARG A 197 -21.70 -14.01 -21.78
N SER A 198 -21.71 -13.22 -20.74
CA SER A 198 -20.82 -12.08 -20.55
C SER A 198 -20.44 -11.98 -19.09
N SER A 199 -19.25 -11.50 -18.83
CA SER A 199 -18.74 -11.28 -17.49
C SER A 199 -17.83 -10.08 -17.49
N GLY A 200 -17.52 -9.59 -16.30
CA GLY A 200 -16.75 -8.38 -16.20
C GLY A 200 -16.43 -7.95 -14.79
N VAL A 201 -15.93 -6.73 -14.71
CA VAL A 201 -15.59 -6.06 -13.47
C VAL A 201 -16.23 -4.68 -13.41
N ILE A 202 -16.54 -4.22 -12.20
CA ILE A 202 -17.05 -2.87 -11.94
C ILE A 202 -16.16 -2.24 -10.88
N PHE A 203 -15.79 -0.98 -11.10
CA PHE A 203 -15.22 -0.11 -10.09
C PHE A 203 -16.23 0.99 -9.77
N THR A 204 -16.57 1.17 -8.51
CA THR A 204 -17.45 2.28 -8.08
C THR A 204 -16.70 3.60 -7.91
N ILE A 205 -15.50 3.70 -8.46
CA ILE A 205 -14.73 4.93 -8.59
C ILE A 205 -13.91 4.80 -9.87
N HIS A 206 -13.59 5.90 -10.54
CA HIS A 206 -12.70 5.79 -11.69
C HIS A 206 -11.30 5.35 -11.24
N PRO A 207 -10.82 4.15 -11.64
CA PRO A 207 -9.62 3.55 -11.05
C PRO A 207 -8.30 4.28 -11.40
N VAL A 208 -8.30 5.15 -12.41
CA VAL A 208 -7.12 5.99 -12.80
C VAL A 208 -7.20 7.44 -12.37
N THR A 209 -8.37 8.07 -12.40
CA THR A 209 -8.54 9.50 -12.11
C THR A 209 -9.02 9.76 -10.69
N GLY A 210 -9.57 8.74 -10.01
CA GLY A 210 -10.16 8.87 -8.67
C GLY A 210 -11.48 9.64 -8.66
N GLU A 211 -12.14 9.80 -9.81
CA GLU A 211 -13.44 10.46 -9.90
C GLU A 211 -14.53 9.60 -9.25
N GLU A 212 -15.03 10.07 -8.10
CA GLU A 212 -16.00 9.36 -7.27
C GLU A 212 -17.42 9.42 -7.79
N ASP A 213 -17.70 10.35 -8.69
CA ASP A 213 -18.97 10.53 -9.38
C ASP A 213 -19.12 9.57 -10.58
N LYS A 214 -18.12 8.72 -10.83
CA LYS A 214 -18.08 7.78 -11.95
C LYS A 214 -18.02 6.32 -11.50
N ILE A 215 -18.67 5.45 -12.28
CA ILE A 215 -18.56 3.99 -12.24
C ILE A 215 -17.88 3.55 -13.53
N VAL A 216 -16.89 2.67 -13.44
CA VAL A 216 -16.25 2.08 -14.61
C VAL A 216 -16.63 0.61 -14.69
N ILE A 217 -17.26 0.22 -15.79
CA ILE A 217 -17.63 -1.17 -16.07
C ILE A 217 -16.77 -1.66 -17.23
N GLU A 218 -16.07 -2.77 -17.02
CA GLU A 218 -15.39 -3.49 -18.10
C GLU A 218 -16.06 -4.83 -18.34
N SER A 219 -16.26 -5.20 -19.61
CA SER A 219 -17.00 -6.42 -19.97
C SER A 219 -16.36 -7.20 -21.12
N ILE A 220 -16.45 -8.53 -21.06
CA ILE A 220 -16.04 -9.46 -22.11
C ILE A 220 -17.15 -10.47 -22.43
N TRP A 221 -16.95 -11.27 -23.47
CA TRP A 221 -17.75 -12.46 -23.76
C TRP A 221 -17.23 -13.66 -22.97
N GLY A 222 -18.12 -14.53 -22.50
CA GLY A 222 -17.77 -15.75 -21.77
C GLY A 222 -17.38 -15.54 -20.31
N LEU A 223 -16.60 -16.47 -19.76
CA LEU A 223 -16.18 -16.53 -18.36
C LEU A 223 -15.18 -15.43 -17.97
N GLY A 224 -15.29 -14.94 -16.73
CA GLY A 224 -14.53 -13.80 -16.20
C GLY A 224 -13.03 -14.04 -16.02
N GLU A 225 -12.58 -15.28 -16.13
CA GLU A 225 -11.15 -15.63 -16.04
C GLU A 225 -10.30 -14.85 -17.07
N TYR A 226 -10.86 -14.57 -18.26
CA TYR A 226 -10.12 -13.92 -19.34
C TYR A 226 -9.97 -12.41 -19.16
N ILE A 227 -10.88 -11.76 -18.43
CA ILE A 227 -10.74 -10.33 -18.09
C ILE A 227 -9.85 -10.14 -16.85
N VAL A 228 -9.98 -11.00 -15.84
CA VAL A 228 -9.11 -10.97 -14.65
C VAL A 228 -7.67 -11.32 -15.03
N GLY A 229 -7.48 -12.32 -15.91
CA GLY A 229 -6.18 -12.69 -16.44
C GLY A 229 -5.64 -11.76 -17.54
N GLY A 230 -6.39 -10.75 -17.97
CA GLY A 230 -5.97 -9.79 -19.00
C GLY A 230 -5.76 -10.38 -20.40
N LYS A 231 -6.30 -11.58 -20.69
CA LYS A 231 -6.18 -12.27 -21.99
C LYS A 231 -7.00 -11.62 -23.11
N VAL A 232 -7.99 -10.82 -22.74
CA VAL A 232 -8.91 -10.13 -23.66
C VAL A 232 -9.00 -8.66 -23.27
N THR A 233 -8.91 -7.77 -24.25
CA THR A 233 -9.18 -6.34 -24.07
C THR A 233 -10.70 -6.13 -23.95
N PRO A 234 -11.22 -5.66 -22.81
CA PRO A 234 -12.65 -5.57 -22.57
C PRO A 234 -13.28 -4.36 -23.27
N ASP A 235 -14.60 -4.39 -23.41
CA ASP A 235 -15.38 -3.17 -23.59
C ASP A 235 -15.32 -2.32 -22.32
N ARG A 236 -15.53 -1.02 -22.45
CA ARG A 236 -15.55 -0.08 -21.33
C ARG A 236 -16.74 0.85 -21.39
N PHE A 237 -17.39 1.00 -20.24
CA PHE A 237 -18.47 1.95 -20.00
C PHE A 237 -18.12 2.79 -18.78
N ILE A 238 -18.16 4.11 -18.93
CA ILE A 238 -18.03 5.06 -17.81
C ILE A 238 -19.40 5.67 -17.57
N ILE A 239 -19.94 5.46 -16.37
CA ILE A 239 -21.31 5.85 -16.01
C ILE A 239 -21.29 6.89 -14.90
N ASN A 240 -22.11 7.93 -15.03
CA ASN A 240 -22.31 8.93 -13.98
C ASN A 240 -23.18 8.34 -12.84
N LYS A 241 -22.74 8.45 -11.59
CA LYS A 241 -23.45 7.87 -10.44
C LYS A 241 -24.82 8.51 -10.15
N VAL A 242 -24.99 9.79 -10.48
CA VAL A 242 -26.16 10.57 -10.10
C VAL A 242 -27.35 10.24 -11.00
N ASN A 243 -27.14 10.26 -12.31
CA ASN A 243 -28.21 10.07 -13.29
C ASN A 243 -28.13 8.74 -14.05
N LEU A 244 -27.05 7.97 -13.86
CA LEU A 244 -26.78 6.68 -14.54
C LEU A 244 -26.61 6.79 -16.05
N ASP A 245 -26.25 7.97 -16.55
CA ASP A 245 -25.91 8.16 -17.96
C ASP A 245 -24.53 7.59 -18.27
N ILE A 246 -24.41 6.97 -19.45
CA ILE A 246 -23.12 6.52 -20.00
C ILE A 246 -22.40 7.76 -20.56
N ILE A 247 -21.36 8.20 -19.86
CA ILE A 247 -20.52 9.35 -20.22
C ILE A 247 -19.56 8.97 -21.37
N GLU A 248 -18.97 7.78 -21.26
CA GLU A 248 -18.02 7.27 -22.25
C GLU A 248 -18.30 5.79 -22.51
N LYS A 249 -18.25 5.41 -23.79
CA LYS A 249 -18.36 4.02 -24.24
C LYS A 249 -17.25 3.70 -25.23
N LYS A 250 -16.50 2.64 -24.97
CA LYS A 250 -15.49 2.10 -25.87
C LYS A 250 -15.72 0.62 -26.08
N VAL A 251 -16.01 0.25 -27.33
CA VAL A 251 -16.15 -1.15 -27.74
C VAL A 251 -14.80 -1.62 -28.28
N SER A 252 -14.28 -2.70 -27.71
CA SER A 252 -13.01 -3.31 -28.09
C SER A 252 -13.25 -4.56 -28.92
N GLU A 253 -12.32 -4.91 -29.80
CA GLU A 253 -12.39 -6.13 -30.59
C GLU A 253 -12.03 -7.36 -29.73
N LYS A 254 -13.05 -8.10 -29.28
CA LYS A 254 -12.91 -9.26 -28.39
C LYS A 254 -12.78 -10.53 -29.22
N LYS A 255 -11.55 -10.88 -29.60
CA LYS A 255 -11.31 -12.00 -30.54
C LYS A 255 -11.54 -13.38 -29.95
N ARG A 256 -11.51 -13.52 -28.63
CA ARG A 256 -11.54 -14.81 -27.93
C ARG A 256 -12.51 -14.77 -26.76
N ALA A 257 -13.13 -15.90 -26.47
CA ALA A 257 -13.94 -16.12 -25.27
C ALA A 257 -13.64 -17.49 -24.66
N LEU A 258 -13.74 -17.59 -23.33
CA LEU A 258 -13.72 -18.86 -22.62
C LEU A 258 -15.17 -19.27 -22.32
N LEU A 259 -15.60 -20.41 -22.84
CA LEU A 259 -16.97 -20.92 -22.68
C LEU A 259 -16.93 -22.38 -22.18
N TYR A 260 -17.97 -22.80 -21.48
CA TYR A 260 -18.10 -24.20 -21.06
C TYR A 260 -18.72 -25.02 -22.20
N ASP A 261 -18.10 -26.15 -22.52
CA ASP A 261 -18.64 -27.13 -23.44
C ASP A 261 -19.20 -28.33 -22.63
N PRO A 262 -20.52 -28.51 -22.56
CA PRO A 262 -21.14 -29.63 -21.86
C PRO A 262 -20.74 -31.01 -22.39
N ARG A 263 -20.43 -31.11 -23.69
CA ARG A 263 -20.06 -32.36 -24.36
C ARG A 263 -18.64 -32.77 -24.00
N LEU A 264 -17.71 -31.82 -23.96
CA LEU A 264 -16.32 -32.04 -23.54
C LEU A 264 -16.14 -32.00 -22.01
N LYS A 265 -17.15 -31.51 -21.29
CA LYS A 265 -17.14 -31.29 -19.84
C LYS A 265 -15.95 -30.42 -19.41
N SER A 266 -15.59 -29.43 -20.22
CA SER A 266 -14.43 -28.59 -20.01
C SER A 266 -14.68 -27.17 -20.49
N ASN A 267 -13.86 -26.25 -19.98
CA ASN A 267 -13.79 -24.90 -20.54
C ASN A 267 -12.95 -24.95 -21.81
N ILE A 268 -13.43 -24.32 -22.87
CA ILE A 268 -12.73 -24.21 -24.14
C ILE A 268 -12.58 -22.75 -24.55
N GLU A 269 -11.38 -22.43 -25.04
CA GLU A 269 -11.13 -21.17 -25.72
C GLU A 269 -11.70 -21.26 -27.12
N ILE A 270 -12.54 -20.29 -27.48
CA ILE A 270 -13.13 -20.16 -28.81
C ILE A 270 -12.69 -18.82 -29.39
N ASP A 271 -12.21 -18.85 -30.64
CA ASP A 271 -12.11 -17.65 -31.46
C ASP A 271 -13.53 -17.21 -31.83
N ILE A 272 -13.90 -15.99 -31.43
CA ILE A 272 -15.24 -15.47 -31.66
C ILE A 272 -15.45 -15.27 -33.16
N PRO A 273 -16.53 -15.84 -33.76
CA PRO A 273 -16.68 -15.83 -35.20
C PRO A 273 -16.97 -14.42 -35.70
N SER A 274 -16.20 -13.98 -36.70
CA SER A 274 -16.44 -12.75 -37.46
C SER A 274 -17.43 -12.98 -38.60
N THR A 275 -17.54 -14.22 -39.09
CA THR A 275 -18.40 -14.60 -40.22
C THR A 275 -19.31 -15.78 -39.90
N ASP A 276 -20.40 -15.93 -40.66
CA ASP A 276 -21.31 -17.06 -40.49
C ASP A 276 -20.68 -18.40 -40.90
N ASP A 277 -19.65 -18.40 -41.74
CA ASP A 277 -18.91 -19.62 -42.10
C ASP A 277 -18.01 -20.09 -40.95
N GLU A 278 -17.36 -19.17 -40.22
CA GLU A 278 -16.65 -19.50 -38.97
C GLU A 278 -17.62 -20.03 -37.91
N LEU A 279 -18.82 -19.46 -37.82
CA LEU A 279 -19.87 -19.95 -36.90
C LEU A 279 -20.33 -21.37 -37.25
N LYS A 280 -20.45 -21.73 -38.54
CA LYS A 280 -20.77 -23.11 -38.94
C LYS A 280 -19.71 -24.11 -38.48
N ILE A 281 -18.42 -23.73 -38.50
CA ILE A 281 -17.32 -24.57 -38.00
C ILE A 281 -17.47 -24.80 -36.49
N ILE A 282 -17.80 -23.75 -35.74
CA ILE A 282 -18.06 -23.86 -34.29
C ILE A 282 -19.28 -24.74 -34.05
N ALA A 283 -20.38 -24.55 -34.77
CA ALA A 283 -21.61 -25.35 -34.63
C ALA A 283 -21.40 -26.85 -34.87
N GLN A 284 -20.47 -27.23 -35.75
CA GLN A 284 -20.12 -28.63 -35.99
C GLN A 284 -19.34 -29.26 -34.84
N LYS A 285 -18.44 -28.51 -34.21
CA LYS A 285 -17.56 -29.00 -33.14
C LYS A 285 -18.18 -28.87 -31.75
N HIS A 286 -18.87 -27.76 -31.50
CA HIS A 286 -19.37 -27.28 -30.22
C HIS A 286 -20.79 -26.69 -30.37
N PRO A 287 -21.82 -27.54 -30.62
CA PRO A 287 -23.16 -27.07 -30.97
C PRO A 287 -23.82 -26.21 -29.89
N GLU A 288 -23.66 -26.56 -28.60
CA GLU A 288 -24.25 -25.80 -27.48
C GLU A 288 -23.61 -24.40 -27.34
N ILE A 289 -22.32 -24.27 -27.64
CA ILE A 289 -21.65 -22.97 -27.67
C ILE A 289 -22.14 -22.14 -28.86
N ALA A 290 -22.36 -22.77 -30.01
CA ALA A 290 -22.93 -22.08 -31.17
C ALA A 290 -24.35 -21.55 -30.88
N GLU A 291 -25.16 -22.27 -30.10
CA GLU A 291 -26.47 -21.77 -29.64
C GLU A 291 -26.34 -20.49 -28.82
N ILE A 292 -25.40 -20.41 -27.88
CA ILE A 292 -25.12 -19.19 -27.11
C ILE A 292 -24.68 -18.05 -28.04
N ILE A 293 -23.78 -18.34 -28.99
CA ILE A 293 -23.28 -17.34 -29.95
C ILE A 293 -24.42 -16.79 -30.81
N ILE A 294 -25.34 -17.65 -31.26
CA ILE A 294 -26.49 -17.26 -32.08
C ILE A 294 -27.51 -16.47 -31.25
N ALA A 295 -27.92 -17.01 -30.10
CA ALA A 295 -28.96 -16.44 -29.24
C ALA A 295 -28.59 -15.03 -28.76
N HIS A 296 -27.31 -14.79 -28.53
CA HIS A 296 -26.81 -13.50 -28.02
C HIS A 296 -26.03 -12.68 -29.04
N ASN A 297 -25.99 -13.13 -30.29
CA ASN A 297 -25.33 -12.44 -31.39
C ASN A 297 -23.88 -12.04 -31.07
N VAL A 298 -23.13 -13.01 -30.53
CA VAL A 298 -21.74 -12.84 -30.07
C VAL A 298 -20.85 -12.63 -31.29
N ARG A 299 -20.20 -11.47 -31.37
CA ARG A 299 -19.24 -11.09 -32.43
C ARG A 299 -18.07 -10.29 -31.83
N PRO A 300 -16.88 -10.29 -32.45
CA PRO A 300 -15.70 -9.64 -31.88
C PRO A 300 -15.84 -8.13 -31.74
N ASP A 301 -16.47 -7.49 -32.73
CA ASP A 301 -16.64 -6.04 -32.89
C ASP A 301 -17.86 -5.48 -32.14
N ARG A 302 -18.68 -6.35 -31.53
CA ARG A 302 -19.89 -5.97 -30.81
C ARG A 302 -19.65 -5.80 -29.32
N GLN A 303 -20.42 -4.92 -28.69
CA GLN A 303 -20.43 -4.77 -27.24
C GLN A 303 -20.95 -6.04 -26.56
N SER A 304 -20.28 -6.52 -25.50
CA SER A 304 -20.68 -7.74 -24.80
C SER A 304 -21.92 -7.56 -23.93
N ILE A 305 -22.19 -6.33 -23.48
CA ILE A 305 -23.41 -5.97 -22.76
C ILE A 305 -24.11 -4.79 -23.45
N SER A 306 -25.43 -4.76 -23.31
CA SER A 306 -26.25 -3.63 -23.73
C SER A 306 -26.08 -2.42 -22.79
N ASP A 307 -26.45 -1.24 -23.29
CA ASP A 307 -26.42 -0.01 -22.49
C ASP A 307 -27.36 -0.10 -21.28
N ASP A 308 -28.48 -0.84 -21.39
CA ASP A 308 -29.41 -1.07 -20.27
C ASP A 308 -28.85 -2.04 -19.24
N GLU A 309 -28.18 -3.12 -19.67
CA GLU A 309 -27.46 -4.02 -18.75
C GLU A 309 -26.33 -3.27 -18.03
N ALA A 310 -25.60 -2.39 -18.72
CA ALA A 310 -24.58 -1.55 -18.09
C ALA A 310 -25.18 -0.63 -17.01
N ARG A 311 -26.36 -0.05 -17.25
CA ARG A 311 -27.10 0.72 -16.22
C ARG A 311 -27.61 -0.15 -15.08
N MET A 312 -28.08 -1.37 -15.34
CA MET A 312 -28.51 -2.31 -14.29
C MET A 312 -27.34 -2.73 -13.40
N LEU A 313 -26.19 -3.01 -13.99
CA LEU A 313 -24.94 -3.29 -13.29
C LEU A 313 -24.50 -2.08 -12.44
N ALA A 314 -24.57 -0.86 -12.98
CA ALA A 314 -24.28 0.35 -12.22
C ALA A 314 -25.21 0.53 -11.00
N LYS A 315 -26.52 0.26 -11.15
CA LYS A 315 -27.49 0.29 -10.03
C LYS A 315 -27.14 -0.73 -8.96
N LEU A 316 -26.77 -1.96 -9.34
CA LEU A 316 -26.34 -2.98 -8.39
C LEU A 316 -25.04 -2.56 -7.68
N ALA A 317 -24.07 -2.02 -8.42
CA ALA A 317 -22.81 -1.55 -7.87
C ALA A 317 -23.00 -0.42 -6.84
N LEU A 318 -23.91 0.53 -7.10
CA LEU A 318 -24.27 1.58 -6.12
C LEU A 318 -24.90 1.00 -4.84
N ARG A 319 -25.75 -0.03 -4.96
CA ARG A 319 -26.31 -0.71 -3.78
C ARG A 319 -25.21 -1.38 -2.95
N VAL A 320 -24.24 -2.03 -3.61
CA VAL A 320 -23.08 -2.62 -2.94
C VAL A 320 -22.23 -1.54 -2.26
N GLU A 321 -21.83 -0.49 -2.98
CA GLU A 321 -21.05 0.63 -2.42
C GLU A 321 -21.76 1.28 -1.23
N SER A 322 -23.07 1.51 -1.32
CA SER A 322 -23.87 2.07 -0.23
C SER A 322 -23.89 1.16 1.00
N TYR A 323 -23.90 -0.16 0.82
CA TYR A 323 -23.89 -1.13 1.92
C TYR A 323 -22.51 -1.18 2.59
N PHE A 324 -21.44 -1.24 1.80
CA PHE A 324 -20.06 -1.30 2.30
C PHE A 324 -19.50 0.07 2.76
N LYS A 325 -20.16 1.18 2.39
CA LYS A 325 -19.82 2.59 2.71
C LYS A 325 -18.43 3.03 2.26
N LYS A 326 -17.92 2.41 1.20
CA LYS A 326 -16.61 2.70 0.59
C LYS A 326 -16.61 2.25 -0.86
N PRO A 327 -15.72 2.79 -1.71
CA PRO A 327 -15.57 2.32 -3.07
C PRO A 327 -15.17 0.84 -3.09
N VAL A 328 -15.73 0.11 -4.03
CA VAL A 328 -15.54 -1.33 -4.18
C VAL A 328 -15.16 -1.69 -5.61
N ASP A 329 -14.41 -2.77 -5.73
CA ASP A 329 -14.34 -3.57 -6.95
C ASP A 329 -15.34 -4.72 -6.88
N ILE A 330 -15.93 -5.08 -8.02
CA ILE A 330 -16.97 -6.11 -8.11
C ILE A 330 -16.71 -6.95 -9.36
N GLU A 331 -16.67 -8.27 -9.21
CA GLU A 331 -16.74 -9.20 -10.34
C GLU A 331 -18.20 -9.62 -10.56
N TRP A 332 -18.63 -9.69 -11.82
CA TRP A 332 -20.00 -10.04 -12.18
C TRP A 332 -20.08 -10.95 -13.41
N ALA A 333 -21.20 -11.64 -13.54
CA ALA A 333 -21.53 -12.49 -14.67
C ALA A 333 -23.01 -12.35 -15.04
N ILE A 334 -23.30 -12.41 -16.34
CA ILE A 334 -24.64 -12.48 -16.92
C ILE A 334 -24.82 -13.90 -17.45
N ASP A 335 -25.80 -14.61 -16.88
CA ASP A 335 -26.11 -15.99 -17.23
C ASP A 335 -26.78 -16.07 -18.63
N ALA A 336 -26.35 -17.04 -19.43
CA ALA A 336 -26.85 -17.28 -20.78
C ALA A 336 -28.19 -18.04 -20.78
N ASP A 337 -28.47 -18.83 -19.76
CA ASP A 337 -29.62 -19.74 -19.71
C ASP A 337 -30.84 -19.06 -19.06
N ILE A 338 -30.61 -18.05 -18.22
CA ILE A 338 -31.66 -17.31 -17.49
C ILE A 338 -32.07 -16.06 -18.28
N LYS A 339 -33.39 -15.90 -18.49
CA LYS A 339 -33.95 -14.72 -19.19
C LYS A 339 -34.10 -13.49 -18.30
N ASP A 340 -34.66 -13.67 -17.10
CA ASP A 340 -34.97 -12.58 -16.17
C ASP A 340 -34.09 -12.68 -14.92
N ASN A 341 -33.62 -11.53 -14.39
CA ASN A 341 -32.72 -11.48 -13.21
C ASN A 341 -31.46 -12.35 -13.36
N ASN A 342 -30.88 -12.37 -14.55
CA ASN A 342 -29.72 -13.18 -14.92
C ASN A 342 -28.36 -12.56 -14.55
N ILE A 343 -28.35 -11.42 -13.85
CA ILE A 343 -27.12 -10.76 -13.41
C ILE A 343 -26.75 -11.25 -12.01
N PHE A 344 -25.53 -11.78 -11.87
CA PHE A 344 -24.98 -12.24 -10.60
C PHE A 344 -23.68 -11.52 -10.28
N LEU A 345 -23.52 -11.10 -9.01
CA LEU A 345 -22.24 -10.64 -8.49
C LEU A 345 -21.51 -11.81 -7.86
N VAL A 346 -20.29 -12.07 -8.32
CA VAL A 346 -19.52 -13.27 -7.96
C VAL A 346 -18.35 -12.97 -7.02
N GLN A 347 -18.01 -11.70 -6.83
CA GLN A 347 -17.00 -11.26 -5.85
C GLN A 347 -17.16 -9.76 -5.57
N VAL A 348 -16.78 -9.33 -4.37
CA VAL A 348 -16.61 -7.91 -4.01
C VAL A 348 -15.37 -7.74 -3.14
N ARG A 349 -14.59 -6.69 -3.36
CA ARG A 349 -13.53 -6.26 -2.44
C ARG A 349 -13.52 -4.73 -2.30
N PRO A 350 -12.99 -4.19 -1.19
CA PRO A 350 -12.72 -2.76 -1.10
C PRO A 350 -11.73 -2.34 -2.20
N GLU A 351 -12.02 -1.24 -2.90
CA GLU A 351 -11.02 -0.64 -3.80
C GLU A 351 -9.89 -0.08 -2.92
N THR A 352 -8.62 -0.42 -3.20
CA THR A 352 -7.50 -0.16 -2.29
C THR A 352 -6.60 1.00 -2.72
N VAL A 353 -6.59 1.42 -3.98
CA VAL A 353 -5.67 2.45 -4.48
C VAL A 353 -6.16 3.84 -4.10
N TRP A 354 -7.43 4.14 -4.37
CA TRP A 354 -8.05 5.42 -4.03
C TRP A 354 -8.55 5.48 -2.60
N SER A 355 -8.97 4.36 -2.00
CA SER A 355 -9.27 4.35 -0.56
C SER A 355 -8.03 4.62 0.32
N ARG A 356 -6.83 4.22 -0.13
CA ARG A 356 -5.56 4.60 0.50
C ARG A 356 -5.16 6.04 0.18
N ARG A 357 -5.31 6.49 -1.07
CA ARG A 357 -5.14 7.93 -1.41
C ARG A 357 -6.16 8.84 -0.74
N ARG A 358 -7.32 8.37 -0.30
CA ARG A 358 -8.28 9.17 0.50
C ARG A 358 -7.77 9.49 1.91
N VAL A 359 -6.71 8.82 2.36
CA VAL A 359 -5.97 9.20 3.57
C VAL A 359 -4.91 10.28 3.25
N GLU A 360 -4.54 10.45 1.98
CA GLU A 360 -3.60 11.44 1.43
C GLU A 360 -4.26 12.30 0.32
N GLU A 361 -5.05 13.32 0.66
CA GLU A 361 -5.56 14.26 -0.37
C GLU A 361 -4.39 15.03 -1.02
N LYS A 362 -3.92 14.56 -2.19
CA LYS A 362 -3.23 15.40 -3.17
C LYS A 362 -4.26 16.19 -3.99
N PRO A 363 -3.96 17.45 -4.37
CA PRO A 363 -4.74 18.14 -5.40
C PRO A 363 -4.66 17.35 -6.71
N ARG A 364 -5.81 17.22 -7.40
CA ARG A 364 -5.89 16.64 -8.74
C ARG A 364 -4.91 17.35 -9.67
N GLU A 365 -3.96 16.60 -10.23
CA GLU A 365 -3.13 17.08 -11.35
C GLU A 365 -4.06 17.39 -12.54
N LYS A 366 -4.00 18.63 -13.01
CA LYS A 366 -4.70 19.06 -14.22
C LYS A 366 -4.09 18.38 -15.44
N PRO A 367 -4.84 18.19 -16.54
CA PRO A 367 -4.31 17.59 -17.75
C PRO A 367 -3.09 18.37 -18.23
N VAL A 368 -1.96 17.68 -18.34
CA VAL A 368 -0.76 18.19 -18.99
C VAL A 368 -1.05 18.24 -20.49
N GLU A 369 -1.04 19.41 -21.12
CA GLU A 369 -0.98 19.48 -22.59
C GLU A 369 0.45 19.14 -23.02
N VAL A 370 0.54 18.16 -23.92
CA VAL A 370 1.81 17.60 -24.41
C VAL A 370 1.99 18.20 -25.79
N GLU A 371 3.07 18.96 -26.02
CA GLU A 371 3.45 19.38 -27.37
C GLU A 371 3.58 18.14 -28.26
N VAL A 372 3.12 18.24 -29.50
CA VAL A 372 2.81 17.11 -30.39
C VAL A 372 4.07 16.32 -30.78
N GLY A 373 4.56 15.48 -29.87
CA GLY A 373 5.44 14.36 -30.20
C GLY A 373 4.67 13.37 -31.06
N LYS A 374 5.34 12.73 -32.02
CA LYS A 374 4.72 11.69 -32.84
C LYS A 374 4.25 10.54 -31.94
N VAL A 375 2.93 10.38 -31.80
CA VAL A 375 2.33 9.24 -31.09
C VAL A 375 2.71 7.96 -31.83
N LEU A 376 3.42 7.07 -31.15
CA LEU A 376 3.80 5.75 -31.66
C LEU A 376 2.71 4.73 -31.39
N VAL A 377 2.17 4.75 -30.17
CA VAL A 377 1.23 3.74 -29.70
C VAL A 377 0.18 4.40 -28.79
N LYS A 378 -1.07 3.92 -28.88
CA LYS A 378 -2.17 4.29 -28.00
C LYS A 378 -2.75 3.05 -27.35
N GLY A 379 -3.05 3.12 -26.06
CA GLY A 379 -3.65 2.05 -25.30
C GLY A 379 -4.63 2.57 -24.24
N ILE A 380 -4.85 1.75 -23.23
CA ILE A 380 -5.65 2.06 -22.06
C ILE A 380 -4.74 2.76 -21.03
N PRO A 381 -5.13 3.93 -20.48
CA PRO A 381 -4.41 4.57 -19.38
C PRO A 381 -4.57 3.69 -18.14
N ALA A 382 -3.53 2.94 -17.79
CA ALA A 382 -3.61 1.89 -16.77
C ALA A 382 -3.18 2.41 -15.40
N SER A 383 -2.10 3.20 -15.36
CA SER A 383 -1.54 3.81 -14.17
C SER A 383 -1.04 5.22 -14.52
N PRO A 384 -1.43 6.27 -13.77
CA PRO A 384 -1.15 7.65 -14.13
C PRO A 384 0.33 8.03 -13.98
N GLY A 385 0.73 9.10 -14.66
CA GLY A 385 2.06 9.71 -14.62
C GLY A 385 2.75 9.74 -15.98
N ILE A 386 3.86 10.45 -16.06
CA ILE A 386 4.67 10.59 -17.29
C ILE A 386 6.08 10.10 -16.98
N ALA A 387 6.62 9.23 -17.83
CA ALA A 387 8.01 8.79 -17.73
C ALA A 387 8.69 8.76 -19.09
N TYR A 388 9.98 9.06 -19.08
CA TYR A 388 10.86 9.02 -20.24
C TYR A 388 11.94 7.96 -20.03
N GLY A 389 12.23 7.19 -21.07
CA GLY A 389 13.28 6.18 -21.01
C GLY A 389 13.49 5.41 -22.31
N LYS A 390 14.49 4.53 -22.31
CA LYS A 390 14.78 3.62 -23.42
C LYS A 390 13.87 2.40 -23.35
N VAL A 391 13.25 2.07 -24.47
CA VAL A 391 12.44 0.86 -24.64
C VAL A 391 13.30 -0.38 -24.52
N LYS A 392 12.81 -1.36 -23.74
CA LYS A 392 13.26 -2.75 -23.77
C LYS A 392 12.06 -3.65 -24.06
N VAL A 393 12.05 -4.24 -25.24
CA VAL A 393 11.07 -5.24 -25.64
C VAL A 393 11.54 -6.60 -25.10
N ALA A 394 10.79 -7.13 -24.14
CA ALA A 394 11.02 -8.44 -23.55
C ALA A 394 9.71 -9.22 -23.60
N LEU A 395 9.70 -10.37 -24.27
CA LEU A 395 8.51 -11.22 -24.38
C LEU A 395 8.47 -12.30 -23.30
N THR A 396 9.59 -12.54 -22.62
CA THR A 396 9.70 -13.46 -21.48
C THR A 396 10.47 -12.84 -20.31
N VAL A 397 10.33 -13.44 -19.13
CA VAL A 397 11.03 -13.04 -17.90
C VAL A 397 12.55 -13.19 -18.04
N GLU A 398 13.02 -14.22 -18.75
CA GLU A 398 14.45 -14.45 -18.99
C GLU A 398 15.05 -13.37 -19.91
N GLU A 399 14.27 -12.89 -20.87
CA GLU A 399 14.68 -11.75 -21.70
C GLU A 399 14.72 -10.47 -20.86
N ALA A 400 13.72 -10.24 -20.02
CA ALA A 400 13.69 -9.09 -19.11
C ALA A 400 14.91 -9.09 -18.18
N ALA A 401 15.28 -10.24 -17.62
CA ALA A 401 16.45 -10.40 -16.76
C ALA A 401 17.78 -10.01 -17.42
N LYS A 402 17.89 -10.20 -18.73
CA LYS A 402 19.11 -9.86 -19.50
C LYS A 402 19.11 -8.43 -20.01
N LYS A 403 17.92 -7.86 -20.28
CA LYS A 403 17.77 -6.60 -21.01
C LYS A 403 17.44 -5.39 -20.12
N MET A 404 16.77 -5.60 -18.98
CA MET A 404 16.22 -4.53 -18.17
C MET A 404 17.25 -3.91 -17.23
N GLU A 405 17.31 -2.59 -17.24
CA GLU A 405 18.06 -1.77 -16.29
C GLU A 405 17.15 -0.71 -15.66
N LYS A 406 17.56 -0.17 -14.51
CA LYS A 406 16.78 0.86 -13.81
C LYS A 406 16.54 2.07 -14.71
N GLY A 407 15.28 2.48 -14.87
CA GLY A 407 14.87 3.63 -15.67
C GLY A 407 14.50 3.32 -17.12
N ASN A 408 14.54 2.05 -17.54
CA ASN A 408 14.07 1.61 -18.86
C ASN A 408 12.54 1.55 -18.93
N ILE A 409 11.99 1.58 -20.15
CA ILE A 409 10.57 1.38 -20.41
C ILE A 409 10.35 -0.07 -20.82
N LEU A 410 9.61 -0.82 -20.01
CA LEU A 410 9.31 -2.22 -20.27
C LEU A 410 8.18 -2.33 -21.30
N VAL A 411 8.46 -2.99 -22.42
CA VAL A 411 7.46 -3.29 -23.45
C VAL A 411 7.31 -4.80 -23.57
N THR A 412 6.10 -5.32 -23.38
CA THR A 412 5.84 -6.76 -23.47
C THR A 412 4.43 -7.08 -23.97
N LYS A 413 4.11 -8.35 -24.18
CA LYS A 413 2.76 -8.77 -24.58
C LYS A 413 1.78 -8.69 -23.42
N MET A 414 2.15 -9.30 -22.30
CA MET A 414 1.44 -9.27 -21.02
C MET A 414 2.45 -9.45 -19.90
N THR A 415 2.09 -9.06 -18.68
CA THR A 415 2.90 -9.38 -17.50
C THR A 415 2.13 -10.36 -16.62
N ASP A 416 2.86 -11.22 -15.96
CA ASP A 416 2.42 -11.98 -14.80
C ASP A 416 3.31 -11.62 -13.59
N PRO A 417 3.06 -12.18 -12.41
CA PRO A 417 3.78 -11.82 -11.21
C PRO A 417 5.29 -12.08 -11.19
N ASP A 418 5.80 -12.96 -12.04
CA ASP A 418 7.24 -13.17 -12.17
C ASP A 418 7.94 -11.97 -12.82
N TRP A 419 7.16 -11.06 -13.42
CA TRP A 419 7.66 -9.80 -13.98
C TRP A 419 7.91 -8.72 -12.92
N VAL A 420 7.35 -8.83 -11.71
CA VAL A 420 7.39 -7.77 -10.67
C VAL A 420 8.81 -7.24 -10.38
N PRO A 421 9.86 -8.07 -10.28
CA PRO A 421 11.23 -7.56 -10.09
C PRO A 421 11.66 -6.60 -11.19
N TYR A 422 11.31 -6.88 -12.45
CA TYR A 422 11.66 -6.06 -13.62
C TYR A 422 10.72 -4.87 -13.79
N MET A 423 9.45 -5.01 -13.39
CA MET A 423 8.51 -3.89 -13.30
C MET A 423 9.06 -2.83 -12.34
N LYS A 424 9.63 -3.22 -11.18
CA LYS A 424 10.28 -2.29 -10.23
C LYS A 424 11.52 -1.58 -10.78
N LEU A 425 12.18 -2.15 -11.79
CA LEU A 425 13.29 -1.50 -12.50
C LEU A 425 12.79 -0.50 -13.54
N ALA A 426 11.58 -0.70 -14.08
CA ALA A 426 11.05 0.10 -15.16
C ALA A 426 10.62 1.50 -14.69
N SER A 427 10.85 2.51 -15.54
CA SER A 427 10.29 3.86 -15.37
C SER A 427 8.87 3.98 -15.90
N ALA A 428 8.48 3.14 -16.87
CA ALA A 428 7.10 2.95 -17.33
C ALA A 428 6.90 1.57 -17.97
N ILE A 429 5.64 1.15 -18.09
CA ILE A 429 5.26 -0.16 -18.60
C ILE A 429 4.25 -0.02 -19.74
N VAL A 430 4.49 -0.73 -20.85
CA VAL A 430 3.58 -0.76 -22.01
C VAL A 430 3.29 -2.21 -22.40
N THR A 431 2.01 -2.58 -22.50
CA THR A 431 1.61 -3.96 -22.91
C THR A 431 0.70 -3.99 -24.13
N ASP A 432 0.80 -5.06 -24.93
CA ASP A 432 -0.12 -5.32 -26.05
C ASP A 432 -1.52 -5.71 -25.56
N GLU A 433 -1.58 -6.58 -24.55
CA GLU A 433 -2.82 -7.13 -24.00
C GLU A 433 -3.07 -6.60 -22.57
N GLY A 434 -4.33 -6.66 -22.13
CA GLY A 434 -4.75 -6.30 -20.77
C GLY A 434 -5.71 -5.11 -20.68
N GLY A 435 -6.62 -5.16 -19.68
CA GLY A 435 -7.54 -4.09 -19.28
C GLY A 435 -7.12 -3.41 -17.97
N MET A 436 -8.05 -2.70 -17.29
CA MET A 436 -7.74 -2.00 -16.02
C MET A 436 -7.40 -2.94 -14.87
N THR A 437 -7.85 -4.18 -14.95
CA THR A 437 -7.63 -5.25 -13.97
C THR A 437 -6.47 -6.16 -14.33
N ALA A 438 -5.81 -5.96 -15.48
CA ALA A 438 -4.67 -6.79 -15.83
C ALA A 438 -3.56 -6.64 -14.78
N HIS A 439 -2.76 -7.70 -14.60
CA HIS A 439 -1.64 -7.71 -13.68
C HIS A 439 -0.74 -6.47 -13.82
N ALA A 440 -0.39 -6.10 -15.07
CA ALA A 440 0.38 -4.91 -15.39
C ALA A 440 -0.27 -3.64 -14.81
N ALA A 441 -1.58 -3.49 -14.94
CA ALA A 441 -2.31 -2.31 -14.51
C ALA A 441 -2.41 -2.21 -12.98
N ILE A 442 -2.70 -3.32 -12.30
CA ILE A 442 -2.83 -3.36 -10.83
C ILE A 442 -1.49 -3.06 -10.18
N VAL A 443 -0.44 -3.84 -10.52
CA VAL A 443 0.88 -3.70 -9.90
C VAL A 443 1.51 -2.35 -10.23
N SER A 444 1.31 -1.82 -11.43
CA SER A 444 1.82 -0.48 -11.78
C SER A 444 1.19 0.63 -10.93
N ARG A 445 -0.11 0.53 -10.60
CA ARG A 445 -0.76 1.49 -9.69
C ARG A 445 -0.24 1.37 -8.27
N GLU A 446 -0.05 0.15 -7.78
CA GLU A 446 0.49 -0.13 -6.44
C GLU A 446 1.93 0.40 -6.31
N LEU A 447 2.75 0.28 -7.37
CA LEU A 447 4.14 0.74 -7.40
C LEU A 447 4.27 2.22 -7.81
N GLY A 448 3.20 2.89 -8.22
CA GLY A 448 3.23 4.28 -8.72
C GLY A 448 3.99 4.46 -10.04
N ILE A 449 4.08 3.41 -10.86
CA ILE A 449 4.78 3.42 -12.15
C ILE A 449 3.77 3.74 -13.26
N PRO A 450 4.03 4.71 -14.16
CA PRO A 450 3.16 4.99 -15.30
C PRO A 450 2.98 3.77 -16.22
N ALA A 451 1.75 3.48 -16.64
CA ALA A 451 1.47 2.31 -17.46
C ALA A 451 0.37 2.50 -18.52
N VAL A 452 0.62 1.95 -19.71
CA VAL A 452 -0.32 1.92 -20.85
C VAL A 452 -0.52 0.46 -21.29
N VAL A 453 -1.71 -0.09 -21.10
CA VAL A 453 -2.00 -1.51 -21.39
C VAL A 453 -2.95 -1.66 -22.58
N GLY A 454 -3.07 -2.86 -23.14
CA GLY A 454 -4.07 -3.13 -24.18
C GLY A 454 -3.84 -2.33 -25.48
N THR A 455 -2.57 -2.11 -25.85
CA THR A 455 -2.21 -1.34 -27.05
C THR A 455 -2.43 -2.11 -28.36
N GLY A 456 -2.48 -3.45 -28.30
CA GLY A 456 -2.65 -4.36 -29.43
C GLY A 456 -1.42 -4.54 -30.33
N ASN A 457 -0.47 -3.61 -30.34
CA ASN A 457 0.69 -3.65 -31.25
C ASN A 457 1.98 -2.98 -30.74
N ALA A 458 2.09 -2.61 -29.46
CA ALA A 458 3.30 -2.00 -28.89
C ALA A 458 4.56 -2.83 -29.16
N THR A 459 4.52 -4.15 -28.99
CA THR A 459 5.70 -5.03 -29.20
C THR A 459 6.20 -5.05 -30.65
N LYS A 460 5.34 -4.67 -31.61
CA LYS A 460 5.65 -4.60 -33.03
C LYS A 460 6.12 -3.21 -33.46
N VAL A 461 5.56 -2.17 -32.84
CA VAL A 461 5.81 -0.77 -33.19
C VAL A 461 7.04 -0.22 -32.47
N LEU A 462 7.20 -0.52 -31.18
CA LEU A 462 8.32 -0.08 -30.35
C LEU A 462 9.49 -1.04 -30.54
N LYS A 463 10.69 -0.51 -30.77
CA LYS A 463 11.92 -1.30 -30.98
C LYS A 463 12.88 -1.13 -29.81
N ASP A 464 13.73 -2.12 -29.57
CA ASP A 464 14.75 -2.05 -28.51
C ASP A 464 15.61 -0.77 -28.64
N ASN A 465 15.86 -0.14 -27.48
CA ASN A 465 16.68 1.05 -27.26
C ASN A 465 16.18 2.37 -27.87
N ILE A 466 15.00 2.41 -28.50
CA ILE A 466 14.41 3.70 -28.87
C ILE A 466 13.99 4.46 -27.61
N GLU A 467 14.18 5.78 -27.61
CA GLU A 467 13.77 6.63 -26.51
C GLU A 467 12.32 7.07 -26.72
N VAL A 468 11.49 6.91 -25.68
CA VAL A 468 10.07 7.27 -25.73
C VAL A 468 9.63 7.94 -24.44
N THR A 469 8.55 8.71 -24.53
CA THR A 469 7.82 9.25 -23.39
C THR A 469 6.49 8.53 -23.28
N VAL A 470 6.20 7.95 -22.12
CA VAL A 470 4.94 7.26 -21.82
C VAL A 470 4.10 8.16 -20.94
N ASP A 471 2.92 8.53 -21.41
CA ASP A 471 1.86 9.21 -20.65
C ASP A 471 0.82 8.16 -20.24
N GLY A 472 0.99 7.64 -19.02
CA GLY A 472 0.08 6.66 -18.42
C GLY A 472 -1.29 7.24 -18.06
N SER A 473 -1.41 8.57 -17.96
CA SER A 473 -2.68 9.26 -17.69
C SER A 473 -3.56 9.34 -18.94
N LYS A 474 -2.97 9.52 -20.13
CA LYS A 474 -3.70 9.58 -21.41
C LYS A 474 -3.69 8.27 -22.18
N GLY A 475 -2.84 7.31 -21.80
CA GLY A 475 -2.71 6.04 -22.53
C GLY A 475 -1.92 6.21 -23.84
N LEU A 476 -0.94 7.11 -23.87
CA LEU A 476 -0.20 7.47 -25.08
C LEU A 476 1.31 7.24 -24.92
N VAL A 477 1.96 6.79 -25.99
CA VAL A 477 3.42 6.65 -26.07
C VAL A 477 3.93 7.50 -27.21
N TYR A 478 4.84 8.43 -26.92
CA TYR A 478 5.41 9.39 -27.85
C TYR A 478 6.86 9.03 -28.21
N TYR A 479 7.27 9.29 -29.45
CA TYR A 479 8.67 9.17 -29.85
C TYR A 479 9.52 10.28 -29.20
N GLY A 480 10.67 9.90 -28.63
CA GLY A 480 11.62 10.83 -28.02
C GLY A 480 11.19 11.36 -26.67
N LYS A 481 12.00 12.29 -26.14
CA LYS A 481 11.67 13.05 -24.94
C LYS A 481 10.71 14.17 -25.33
N VAL A 482 9.49 14.15 -24.80
CA VAL A 482 8.58 15.27 -24.98
C VAL A 482 8.78 16.24 -23.82
N GLU A 483 9.05 17.51 -24.12
CA GLU A 483 9.14 18.55 -23.11
C GLU A 483 7.73 18.82 -22.56
N VAL A 484 7.62 18.73 -21.23
CA VAL A 484 6.41 19.07 -20.52
C VAL A 484 6.53 20.55 -20.19
N GLU A 485 5.88 21.42 -20.98
CA GLU A 485 5.73 22.81 -20.59
C GLU A 485 4.77 22.88 -19.38
N GLU A 486 5.30 23.21 -18.22
CA GLU A 486 4.47 23.73 -17.13
C GLU A 486 3.88 25.05 -17.60
N VAL A 487 2.57 25.04 -17.89
CA VAL A 487 1.81 26.26 -18.16
C VAL A 487 1.91 27.16 -16.92
N LYS A 488 2.81 28.15 -16.99
CA LYS A 488 2.82 29.28 -16.05
C LYS A 488 1.45 29.95 -16.12
N PRO A 489 0.76 30.19 -15.00
CA PRO A 489 -0.56 30.80 -15.06
C PRO A 489 -0.44 32.22 -15.62
N GLN A 490 -0.89 32.41 -16.86
CA GLN A 490 -1.24 33.74 -17.34
C GLN A 490 -2.54 34.16 -16.67
N ALA A 491 -2.48 35.29 -16.00
CA ALA A 491 -3.59 35.89 -15.29
C ALA A 491 -4.75 36.19 -16.25
N GLN A 492 -5.85 35.46 -16.10
CA GLN A 492 -7.19 35.97 -16.43
C GLN A 492 -8.13 35.71 -15.25
N PRO A 493 -9.09 36.63 -15.02
CA PRO A 493 -9.66 36.85 -13.70
C PRO A 493 -10.71 35.79 -13.40
N GLN A 494 -10.29 34.72 -12.72
CA GLN A 494 -11.22 33.90 -11.96
C GLN A 494 -11.38 34.53 -10.60
N THR A 495 -12.61 34.93 -10.29
CA THR A 495 -13.08 35.26 -8.96
C THR A 495 -12.96 34.02 -8.07
N GLN A 496 -11.74 33.70 -7.63
CA GLN A 496 -11.52 32.81 -6.51
C GLN A 496 -11.82 33.63 -5.26
N LEU A 497 -12.91 33.29 -4.58
CA LEU A 497 -13.05 33.59 -3.17
C LEU A 497 -11.85 32.95 -2.47
N LEU A 498 -10.83 33.75 -2.17
CA LEU A 498 -9.74 33.41 -1.27
C LEU A 498 -10.37 33.07 0.09
N MET A 499 -10.51 31.79 0.39
CA MET A 499 -10.78 31.37 1.76
C MET A 499 -9.46 31.48 2.54
N PRO A 500 -9.41 32.26 3.64
CA PRO A 500 -8.19 32.40 4.45
C PRO A 500 -7.71 31.04 4.97
N ALA A 501 -6.40 30.85 5.15
CA ALA A 501 -5.82 29.63 5.74
C ALA A 501 -6.43 29.25 7.10
N GLU A 502 -6.95 30.25 7.84
CA GLU A 502 -7.72 30.05 9.07
C GLU A 502 -9.02 29.24 8.85
N LEU A 503 -9.67 29.39 7.70
CA LEU A 503 -10.90 28.65 7.40
C LEU A 503 -10.63 27.17 7.09
N VAL A 504 -9.49 26.85 6.46
CA VAL A 504 -9.05 25.47 6.24
C VAL A 504 -8.68 24.80 7.57
N LEU A 505 -7.99 25.52 8.46
CA LEU A 505 -7.71 25.05 9.83
C LEU A 505 -8.98 24.88 10.66
N SER A 506 -10.01 25.72 10.46
CA SER A 506 -11.30 25.62 11.16
C SER A 506 -12.10 24.36 10.81
N ALA A 507 -11.79 23.71 9.68
CA ALA A 507 -12.40 22.44 9.29
C ALA A 507 -11.83 21.24 10.08
N TYR A 508 -10.73 21.43 10.82
CA TYR A 508 -10.12 20.40 11.65
C TYR A 508 -10.33 20.69 13.13
N PRO A 509 -10.45 19.65 13.98
CA PRO A 509 -10.61 19.84 15.41
C PRO A 509 -9.43 20.63 16.00
N ILE A 510 -9.76 21.59 16.86
CA ILE A 510 -8.77 22.26 17.71
C ILE A 510 -8.34 21.25 18.78
N THR A 511 -7.04 21.08 18.94
CA THR A 511 -6.43 20.19 19.94
C THR A 511 -5.59 21.01 20.92
N ALA A 512 -5.51 20.56 22.18
CA ALA A 512 -4.61 21.14 23.17
C ALA A 512 -3.17 20.65 22.95
N THR A 513 -2.99 19.35 22.68
CA THR A 513 -1.72 18.78 22.22
C THR A 513 -1.49 19.19 20.76
N LYS A 514 -0.34 19.82 20.51
CA LYS A 514 0.05 20.28 19.17
C LYS A 514 0.48 19.12 18.29
N ILE A 515 0.16 19.20 17.01
CA ILE A 515 0.54 18.22 15.99
C ILE A 515 1.64 18.84 15.15
N TYR A 516 2.87 18.37 15.37
CA TYR A 516 4.02 18.75 14.57
C TYR A 516 4.30 17.72 13.47
N MET A 517 5.09 18.14 12.49
CA MET A 517 5.51 17.29 11.38
C MET A 517 7.03 17.03 11.44
N ASN A 518 7.42 15.80 11.08
CA ASN A 518 8.82 15.42 10.83
C ASN A 518 9.13 15.73 9.36
N LEU A 519 10.22 16.46 9.10
CA LEU A 519 10.66 16.80 7.75
C LEU A 519 12.18 16.66 7.62
N GLY A 520 12.65 16.02 6.55
CA GLY A 520 14.08 15.92 6.24
C GLY A 520 14.44 16.67 4.97
N GLU A 521 13.68 16.46 3.90
CA GLU A 521 13.92 17.11 2.62
C GLU A 521 13.22 18.49 2.56
N PRO A 522 13.96 19.60 2.37
CA PRO A 522 13.36 20.93 2.33
C PRO A 522 12.33 21.11 1.22
N ASP A 523 12.50 20.45 0.08
CA ASP A 523 11.63 20.62 -1.09
C ASP A 523 10.23 20.03 -0.89
N GLU A 524 10.10 19.03 -0.01
CA GLU A 524 8.82 18.43 0.33
C GLU A 524 7.88 19.38 1.12
N ILE A 525 8.38 20.48 1.69
CA ILE A 525 7.52 21.43 2.42
C ILE A 525 6.44 22.03 1.53
N ASP A 526 6.73 22.23 0.25
CA ASP A 526 5.77 22.81 -0.70
C ASP A 526 4.56 21.91 -0.94
N ARG A 527 4.77 20.59 -0.82
CA ARG A 527 3.71 19.57 -0.91
C ARG A 527 2.84 19.55 0.34
N TYR A 528 3.43 19.79 1.51
CA TYR A 528 2.77 19.56 2.80
C TYR A 528 2.34 20.83 3.55
N LYS A 529 2.72 22.04 3.09
CA LYS A 529 2.43 23.32 3.79
C LYS A 529 0.96 23.57 4.13
N ASN A 530 0.05 22.97 3.36
CA ASN A 530 -1.40 23.11 3.55
C ASN A 530 -2.01 22.10 4.54
N LEU A 531 -1.22 21.13 5.05
CA LEU A 531 -1.70 20.21 6.07
C LEU A 531 -1.98 20.95 7.40
N PRO A 532 -2.91 20.43 8.23
CA PRO A 532 -3.24 21.01 9.52
C PRO A 532 -2.21 20.62 10.59
N PHE A 533 -0.97 21.07 10.46
CA PHE A 533 0.08 20.92 11.49
C PHE A 533 0.42 22.27 12.12
N ASP A 534 0.90 22.24 13.36
CA ASP A 534 1.17 23.42 14.18
C ASP A 534 2.62 23.91 14.08
N GLY A 535 3.49 23.17 13.37
CA GLY A 535 4.92 23.44 13.20
C GLY A 535 5.73 22.19 12.81
N ILE A 536 7.02 22.36 12.57
CA ILE A 536 7.96 21.26 12.36
C ILE A 536 8.62 20.92 13.70
N GLY A 537 8.36 19.73 14.21
CA GLY A 537 8.89 19.26 15.51
C GLY A 537 10.24 18.58 15.38
N LEU A 538 10.59 18.17 14.17
CA LEU A 538 11.90 17.64 13.82
C LEU A 538 12.21 17.98 12.36
N MET A 539 13.07 18.97 12.15
CA MET A 539 13.74 19.21 10.86
C MET A 539 15.13 18.56 10.89
N ARG A 540 15.33 17.55 10.05
CA ARG A 540 16.61 16.85 9.87
C ARG A 540 17.43 17.56 8.81
N ILE A 541 18.65 18.00 9.16
CA ILE A 541 19.52 18.72 8.21
C ILE A 541 20.41 17.78 7.39
N GLU A 542 20.43 16.49 7.71
CA GLU A 542 21.28 15.49 7.06
C GLU A 542 21.02 15.40 5.55
N PHE A 543 19.77 15.59 5.10
CA PHE A 543 19.45 15.65 3.66
C PHE A 543 20.02 16.89 2.98
N ILE A 544 20.01 18.06 3.64
CA ILE A 544 20.66 19.27 3.09
C ILE A 544 22.16 19.01 2.95
N ILE A 545 22.78 18.42 3.98
CA ILE A 545 24.20 18.10 3.96
C ILE A 545 24.52 17.06 2.88
N ALA A 546 23.73 15.98 2.75
CA ALA A 546 23.99 14.90 1.80
C ALA A 546 23.66 15.26 0.35
N SER A 547 22.61 16.04 0.10
CA SER A 547 22.11 16.31 -1.25
C SER A 547 22.58 17.66 -1.80
N TRP A 548 22.52 18.72 -1.00
CA TRP A 548 22.82 20.10 -1.45
C TRP A 548 24.28 20.47 -1.22
N ILE A 549 24.84 20.07 -0.08
CA ILE A 549 26.24 20.37 0.28
C ILE A 549 27.19 19.31 -0.27
N GLN A 550 26.92 18.01 -0.06
CA GLN A 550 27.69 16.83 -0.52
C GLN A 550 29.14 16.70 -0.02
N TYR A 551 29.71 17.70 0.65
CA TYR A 551 31.08 17.72 1.13
C TYR A 551 31.16 17.63 2.65
N HIS A 552 32.23 17.02 3.15
CA HIS A 552 32.53 17.01 4.58
C HIS A 552 32.80 18.45 5.08
N PRO A 553 32.26 18.90 6.23
CA PRO A 553 32.42 20.29 6.67
C PRO A 553 33.87 20.70 6.93
N LEU A 554 34.68 19.82 7.55
CA LEU A 554 36.11 20.09 7.79
C LEU A 554 36.89 20.19 6.47
N TYR A 555 36.51 19.38 5.48
CA TYR A 555 37.09 19.47 4.13
C TYR A 555 36.81 20.84 3.52
N LEU A 556 35.57 21.34 3.61
CA LEU A 556 35.23 22.67 3.12
C LEU A 556 35.99 23.78 3.86
N ILE A 557 36.23 23.62 5.17
CA ILE A 557 37.05 24.58 5.94
C ILE A 557 38.48 24.62 5.41
N GLU A 558 39.13 23.46 5.22
CA GLU A 558 40.49 23.40 4.67
C GLU A 558 40.60 24.01 3.27
N GLN A 559 39.55 23.86 2.45
CA GLN A 559 39.49 24.47 1.12
C GLN A 559 39.12 25.97 1.14
N GLY A 560 38.95 26.59 2.32
CA GLY A 560 38.52 27.98 2.45
C GLY A 560 37.07 28.24 2.04
N LYS A 561 36.25 27.19 1.93
CA LYS A 561 34.86 27.20 1.45
C LYS A 561 33.82 27.03 2.57
N GLY A 562 34.16 27.36 3.82
CA GLY A 562 33.22 27.26 4.95
C GLY A 562 31.92 28.07 4.76
N VAL A 563 32.00 29.21 4.06
CA VAL A 563 30.82 30.05 3.73
C VAL A 563 29.82 29.32 2.84
N TYR A 564 30.29 28.47 1.91
CA TYR A 564 29.42 27.66 1.06
C TYR A 564 28.53 26.71 1.90
N PHE A 565 29.10 26.10 2.95
CA PHE A 565 28.33 25.26 3.87
C PHE A 565 27.26 26.07 4.60
N ILE A 566 27.64 27.23 5.15
CA ILE A 566 26.74 28.14 5.88
C ILE A 566 25.57 28.55 4.98
N ASP A 567 25.85 28.99 3.77
CA ASP A 567 24.84 29.50 2.83
C ASP A 567 23.86 28.41 2.41
N LYS A 568 24.36 27.24 1.99
CA LYS A 568 23.52 26.13 1.55
C LYS A 568 22.66 25.56 2.68
N LEU A 569 23.22 25.45 3.88
CA LEU A 569 22.47 25.01 5.05
C LEU A 569 21.40 26.04 5.42
N ALA A 570 21.74 27.33 5.43
CA ALA A 570 20.80 28.41 5.67
C ALA A 570 19.66 28.41 4.65
N GLU A 571 19.96 28.31 3.34
CA GLU A 571 18.97 28.24 2.25
C GLU A 571 17.93 27.14 2.49
N GLY A 572 18.37 25.92 2.81
CA GLY A 572 17.47 24.78 3.04
C GLY A 572 16.57 24.98 4.27
N ILE A 573 17.13 25.50 5.37
CA ILE A 573 16.36 25.80 6.59
C ILE A 573 15.36 26.93 6.32
N ALA A 574 15.78 27.98 5.64
CA ALA A 574 14.96 29.14 5.35
C ALA A 574 13.80 28.82 4.41
N LYS A 575 14.00 27.93 3.43
CA LYS A 575 12.92 27.45 2.57
C LYS A 575 11.76 26.90 3.40
N VAL A 576 12.05 26.01 4.36
CA VAL A 576 11.03 25.43 5.24
C VAL A 576 10.44 26.50 6.17
N ALA A 577 11.29 27.27 6.84
CA ALA A 577 10.87 28.22 7.86
C ALA A 577 10.05 29.39 7.30
N SER A 578 10.39 29.90 6.12
CA SER A 578 9.63 30.96 5.44
C SER A 578 8.27 30.45 4.94
N THR A 579 8.22 29.22 4.42
CA THR A 579 6.99 28.63 3.86
C THR A 579 5.87 28.49 4.89
N ILE A 580 6.22 28.21 6.15
CA ILE A 580 5.23 27.97 7.22
C ILE A 580 5.18 29.09 8.26
N TYR A 581 5.87 30.21 8.01
CA TYR A 581 5.92 31.32 8.96
C TYR A 581 4.50 31.78 9.34
N PRO A 582 4.19 31.99 10.64
CA PRO A 582 5.08 32.04 11.80
C PRO A 582 5.20 30.72 12.59
N ARG A 583 4.77 29.57 12.05
CA ARG A 583 4.81 28.27 12.77
C ARG A 583 6.26 27.89 13.09
N PRO A 584 6.55 27.33 14.28
CA PRO A 584 7.91 26.99 14.69
C PRO A 584 8.51 25.88 13.81
N VAL A 585 9.82 25.96 13.60
CA VAL A 585 10.65 24.92 12.98
C VAL A 585 11.77 24.55 13.95
N VAL A 586 11.72 23.34 14.50
CA VAL A 586 12.78 22.81 15.37
C VAL A 586 13.82 22.12 14.52
N VAL A 587 14.94 22.80 14.28
CA VAL A 587 16.07 22.27 13.51
C VAL A 587 16.96 21.43 14.42
N ARG A 588 17.09 20.15 14.11
CA ARG A 588 18.06 19.29 14.79
C ARG A 588 19.43 19.52 14.16
N PHE A 589 20.44 19.80 14.98
CA PHE A 589 21.83 19.79 14.51
C PHE A 589 22.21 18.42 13.97
N SER A 590 23.26 18.35 13.16
CA SER A 590 23.60 17.13 12.42
C SER A 590 23.89 15.96 13.34
N ASP A 591 23.14 14.87 13.19
CA ASP A 591 23.29 13.65 13.97
C ASP A 591 23.92 12.51 13.14
N PHE A 592 24.64 12.85 12.08
CA PHE A 592 25.36 11.85 11.29
C PHE A 592 26.35 11.05 12.14
N LYS A 593 26.41 9.76 11.85
CA LYS A 593 27.43 8.84 12.35
C LYS A 593 28.72 9.00 11.53
N THR A 594 29.82 8.54 12.11
CA THR A 594 31.17 8.55 11.53
C THR A 594 31.20 7.89 10.14
N ASN A 595 30.53 6.76 9.99
CA ASN A 595 30.40 6.03 8.71
C ASN A 595 29.50 6.72 7.67
N GLU A 596 28.67 7.68 8.07
CA GLU A 596 27.85 8.49 7.16
C GLU A 596 28.63 9.72 6.69
N TYR A 597 29.33 10.41 7.60
CA TYR A 597 30.26 11.49 7.24
C TYR A 597 31.38 11.01 6.30
N ALA A 598 31.89 9.79 6.50
CA ALA A 598 32.93 9.20 5.66
C ALA A 598 32.51 9.10 4.17
N LYS A 599 31.20 8.98 3.90
CA LYS A 599 30.64 8.88 2.54
C LYS A 599 30.52 10.24 1.84
N LEU A 600 30.66 11.35 2.54
CA LEU A 600 30.68 12.68 1.93
C LEU A 600 32.02 12.91 1.22
N LYS A 601 32.01 13.78 0.20
CA LYS A 601 33.24 14.14 -0.51
C LYS A 601 34.24 14.76 0.46
N GLY A 602 35.43 14.17 0.54
CA GLY A 602 36.50 14.55 1.47
C GLY A 602 36.34 14.00 2.90
N GLY A 603 35.34 13.17 3.19
CA GLY A 603 35.08 12.62 4.52
C GLY A 603 36.11 11.60 5.01
N GLU A 604 36.65 10.76 4.10
CA GLU A 604 37.61 9.69 4.43
C GLU A 604 38.84 10.19 5.21
N SER A 605 39.28 11.42 4.97
CA SER A 605 40.45 12.02 5.64
C SER A 605 40.19 12.44 7.10
N TYR A 606 38.92 12.60 7.50
CA TYR A 606 38.54 13.06 8.85
C TYR A 606 37.88 11.96 9.67
N GLU A 607 37.28 10.98 9.01
CA GLU A 607 36.47 9.92 9.62
C GLU A 607 37.22 8.58 9.69
N ALA A 608 38.55 8.62 9.84
CA ALA A 608 39.45 7.45 9.88
C ALA A 608 39.31 6.56 11.13
N ILE A 609 38.22 6.70 11.88
CA ILE A 609 37.92 5.93 13.08
C ILE A 609 36.98 4.79 12.67
N ASP A 610 37.52 3.56 12.63
CA ASP A 610 36.71 2.35 12.47
C ASP A 610 35.92 2.09 13.77
N GLU A 611 34.74 2.71 13.86
CA GLU A 611 33.85 2.51 14.99
C GLU A 611 33.08 1.21 14.87
N ARG A 612 33.35 0.28 15.79
CA ARG A 612 32.64 -1.01 15.86
C ARG A 612 31.12 -0.88 16.02
N ASN A 613 30.65 0.17 16.69
CA ASN A 613 29.23 0.42 16.95
C ASN A 613 28.87 1.88 16.66
N PRO A 614 28.69 2.27 15.38
CA PRO A 614 28.44 3.66 15.00
C PRO A 614 27.18 4.27 15.65
N MET A 615 26.19 3.44 16.01
CA MET A 615 24.96 3.88 16.68
C MET A 615 25.21 4.58 18.03
N ILE A 616 26.21 4.12 18.79
CA ILE A 616 26.56 4.66 20.11
C ILE A 616 27.92 5.38 20.11
N GLY A 617 28.51 5.58 18.93
CA GLY A 617 29.83 6.15 18.70
C GLY A 617 29.87 7.68 18.70
N TRP A 618 30.84 8.23 17.98
CA TRP A 618 31.19 9.64 17.94
C TRP A 618 30.24 10.45 17.05
N ARG A 619 29.10 10.84 17.64
CA ARG A 619 28.01 11.59 17.01
C ARG A 619 27.32 12.54 17.99
N GLY A 620 26.42 13.38 17.49
CA GLY A 620 25.67 14.36 18.27
C GLY A 620 26.59 15.27 19.09
N VAL A 621 26.17 15.63 20.30
CA VAL A 621 26.90 16.62 21.13
C VAL A 621 28.37 16.25 21.38
N SER A 622 28.68 14.98 21.62
CA SER A 622 30.07 14.53 21.82
C SER A 622 31.00 14.88 20.65
N ARG A 623 30.47 14.93 19.43
CA ARG A 623 31.19 15.35 18.22
C ARG A 623 31.34 16.87 18.20
N TYR A 624 30.27 17.62 18.47
CA TYR A 624 30.28 19.08 18.42
C TYR A 624 31.32 19.73 19.32
N ILE A 625 31.54 19.16 20.51
CA ILE A 625 32.45 19.71 21.51
C ILE A 625 33.89 19.19 21.40
N SER A 626 34.14 18.31 20.44
CA SER A 626 35.46 17.72 20.23
C SER A 626 36.37 18.74 19.54
N PRO A 627 37.64 18.88 19.94
CA PRO A 627 38.55 19.86 19.34
C PRO A 627 38.70 19.71 17.82
N GLN A 628 38.60 18.48 17.30
CA GLN A 628 38.73 18.18 15.88
C GLN A 628 37.52 18.65 15.06
N TYR A 629 36.31 18.52 15.60
CA TYR A 629 35.08 18.79 14.84
C TYR A 629 34.39 20.10 15.22
N GLU A 630 34.71 20.70 16.37
CA GLU A 630 34.13 21.98 16.82
C GLU A 630 34.12 23.08 15.72
N PRO A 631 35.18 23.27 14.91
CA PRO A 631 35.15 24.24 13.80
C PRO A 631 34.02 23.98 12.78
N ALA A 632 33.69 22.72 12.51
CA ALA A 632 32.59 22.33 11.63
C ALA A 632 31.22 22.64 12.28
N PHE A 633 31.05 22.31 13.56
CA PHE A 633 29.81 22.61 14.28
C PHE A 633 29.51 24.12 14.29
N ARG A 634 30.53 24.98 14.43
CA ARG A 634 30.37 26.44 14.33
C ARG A 634 29.78 26.89 12.99
N LEU A 635 30.01 26.16 11.88
CA LEU A 635 29.35 26.46 10.60
C LEU A 635 27.84 26.22 10.65
N GLU A 636 27.38 25.15 11.31
CA GLU A 636 25.95 24.89 11.52
C GLU A 636 25.32 26.00 12.36
N VAL A 637 25.99 26.42 13.44
CA VAL A 637 25.52 27.51 14.32
C VAL A 637 25.42 28.84 13.56
N ARG A 638 26.42 29.16 12.72
CA ARG A 638 26.41 30.34 11.85
C ARG A 638 25.28 30.30 10.81
N ALA A 639 24.95 29.12 10.27
CA ALA A 639 23.81 28.97 9.36
C ALA A 639 22.49 29.30 10.08
N ILE A 640 22.29 28.79 11.30
CA ILE A 640 21.11 29.14 12.13
C ILE A 640 21.07 30.66 12.40
N LYS A 641 22.23 31.25 12.75
CA LYS A 641 22.34 32.68 13.02
C LYS A 641 21.95 33.50 11.80
N LYS A 642 22.49 33.15 10.63
CA LYS A 642 22.17 33.78 9.34
C LYS A 642 20.67 33.75 9.06
N VAL A 643 20.03 32.58 9.16
CA VAL A 643 18.58 32.44 8.94
C VAL A 643 17.76 33.33 9.88
N ARG A 644 18.15 33.40 11.16
CA ARG A 644 17.41 34.16 12.18
C ARG A 644 17.69 35.66 12.16
N GLU A 645 18.92 36.08 11.94
CA GLU A 645 19.37 37.46 12.09
C GLU A 645 19.38 38.21 10.76
N GLU A 646 19.92 37.60 9.70
CA GLU A 646 19.97 38.24 8.38
C GLU A 646 18.62 38.14 7.66
N TRP A 647 17.95 36.98 7.74
CA TRP A 647 16.70 36.74 7.00
C TRP A 647 15.44 36.86 7.85
N GLY A 648 15.58 37.16 9.15
CA GLY A 648 14.46 37.48 10.03
C GLY A 648 13.53 36.32 10.38
N LEU A 649 13.89 35.07 10.07
CA LEU A 649 13.06 33.88 10.32
C LEU A 649 13.17 33.43 11.79
N LYS A 650 12.58 34.23 12.68
CA LYS A 650 12.61 34.01 14.16
C LYS A 650 11.84 32.78 14.63
N ASN A 651 11.08 32.11 13.76
CA ASN A 651 10.41 30.85 14.05
C ASN A 651 11.34 29.62 14.02
N VAL A 652 12.63 29.79 13.68
CA VAL A 652 13.63 28.70 13.69
C VAL A 652 14.21 28.50 15.10
N TRP A 653 13.98 27.33 15.68
CA TRP A 653 14.56 26.87 16.94
C TRP A 653 15.58 25.77 16.67
N VAL A 654 16.36 25.40 17.69
CA VAL A 654 17.38 24.36 17.55
C VAL A 654 17.18 23.22 18.55
N MET A 655 17.67 22.05 18.18
CA MET A 655 17.65 20.85 19.00
C MET A 655 18.99 20.13 18.94
N PHE A 656 19.56 19.82 20.11
CA PHE A 656 20.76 19.00 20.23
C PHE A 656 20.41 17.50 20.27
N PRO A 657 20.89 16.70 19.31
CA PRO A 657 20.78 15.24 19.37
C PRO A 657 21.85 14.60 20.24
N PHE A 658 21.56 13.39 20.69
CA PHE A 658 22.47 12.44 21.31
C PHE A 658 23.26 12.99 22.50
N VAL A 659 22.59 13.82 23.31
CA VAL A 659 23.12 14.38 24.55
C VAL A 659 23.28 13.27 25.58
N ARG A 660 24.47 13.06 26.13
CA ARG A 660 24.77 12.01 27.12
C ARG A 660 24.93 12.55 28.53
N THR A 661 25.52 13.74 28.68
CA THR A 661 25.91 14.30 29.97
C THR A 661 25.59 15.78 30.06
N THR A 662 25.50 16.32 31.27
CA THR A 662 25.19 17.75 31.46
C THR A 662 26.35 18.64 31.02
N TRP A 663 27.59 18.24 31.29
CA TRP A 663 28.79 19.02 30.94
C TRP A 663 29.00 19.13 29.42
N GLU A 664 28.67 18.11 28.64
CA GLU A 664 28.81 18.21 27.18
C GLU A 664 27.77 19.17 26.59
N LEU A 665 26.55 19.16 27.14
CA LEU A 665 25.52 20.11 26.75
C LEU A 665 25.92 21.54 27.15
N GLU A 666 26.48 21.73 28.34
CA GLU A 666 26.96 23.04 28.80
C GLU A 666 28.02 23.60 27.86
N LYS A 667 28.96 22.76 27.41
CA LYS A 667 29.98 23.14 26.43
C LYS A 667 29.39 23.42 25.04
N ALA A 668 28.40 22.64 24.59
CA ALA A 668 27.73 22.94 23.33
C ALA A 668 26.94 24.25 23.36
N LEU A 669 26.30 24.56 24.50
CA LEU A 669 25.63 25.83 24.75
C LEU A 669 26.62 27.00 24.82
N SER A 670 27.84 26.79 25.33
CA SER A 670 28.89 27.83 25.29
C SER A 670 29.29 28.18 23.86
N ILE A 671 29.47 27.17 23.00
CA ILE A 671 29.77 27.38 21.58
C ILE A 671 28.65 28.18 20.89
N LEU A 672 27.39 27.87 21.17
CA LEU A 672 26.24 28.65 20.67
C LEU A 672 26.34 30.12 21.08
N ARG A 673 26.61 30.39 22.35
CA ARG A 673 26.77 31.76 22.88
C ARG A 673 27.95 32.49 22.27
N GLU A 674 29.08 31.81 22.08
CA GLU A 674 30.28 32.38 21.46
C GLU A 674 30.05 32.77 20.00
N GLU A 675 29.22 32.03 19.26
CA GLU A 675 28.79 32.40 17.91
C GLU A 675 27.67 33.47 17.91
N GLY A 676 27.17 33.87 19.09
CA GLY A 676 26.18 34.93 19.28
C GLY A 676 24.72 34.44 19.26
N LEU A 677 24.46 33.15 19.41
CA LEU A 677 23.12 32.59 19.58
C LEU A 677 22.88 32.19 21.04
N GLU A 678 22.05 32.94 21.75
CA GLU A 678 21.67 32.65 23.13
C GLU A 678 20.15 32.49 23.28
N LYS A 679 19.77 31.58 24.18
CA LYS A 679 18.38 31.27 24.52
C LYS A 679 17.64 32.53 24.94
N SER A 680 16.45 32.74 24.39
CA SER A 680 15.67 33.95 24.61
C SER A 680 14.17 33.65 24.59
N ARG A 681 13.34 34.69 24.61
CA ARG A 681 11.90 34.53 24.42
C ARG A 681 11.56 34.01 23.03
N ASP A 682 12.31 34.44 22.01
CA ASP A 682 12.10 34.16 20.59
C ASP A 682 13.06 33.10 20.01
N PHE A 683 14.07 32.65 20.75
CA PHE A 683 14.95 31.54 20.38
C PHE A 683 14.90 30.44 21.44
N LYS A 684 14.43 29.26 21.03
CA LYS A 684 14.32 28.09 21.89
C LYS A 684 15.41 27.08 21.59
N VAL A 685 15.94 26.49 22.66
CA VAL A 685 16.94 25.43 22.59
C VAL A 685 16.35 24.16 23.20
N TRP A 686 16.15 23.15 22.38
CA TRP A 686 15.65 21.85 22.80
C TRP A 686 16.80 20.84 22.88
N ILE A 687 16.57 19.75 23.59
CA ILE A 687 17.41 18.56 23.51
C ILE A 687 16.58 17.36 23.11
N MET A 688 17.20 16.44 22.39
CA MET A 688 16.62 15.14 22.16
C MET A 688 16.88 14.24 23.37
N VAL A 689 15.82 13.73 23.99
CA VAL A 689 15.88 12.81 25.13
C VAL A 689 15.80 11.40 24.58
N GLU A 690 16.96 10.82 24.31
CA GLU A 690 17.08 9.58 23.55
C GLU A 690 18.14 8.60 24.08
N VAL A 691 18.80 8.96 25.18
CA VAL A 691 19.72 8.07 25.89
C VAL A 691 19.30 7.93 27.36
N PRO A 692 19.51 6.77 28.02
CA PRO A 692 19.03 6.55 29.39
C PRO A 692 19.50 7.59 30.40
N SER A 693 20.72 8.12 30.28
CA SER A 693 21.22 9.17 31.20
C SER A 693 20.38 10.44 31.16
N THR A 694 19.83 10.83 30.00
CA THR A 694 18.92 11.98 29.88
C THR A 694 17.56 11.74 30.51
N VAL A 695 17.14 10.47 30.64
CA VAL A 695 15.94 10.10 31.40
C VAL A 695 16.20 10.29 32.89
N PHE A 696 17.28 9.70 33.41
CA PHE A 696 17.58 9.71 34.85
C PHE A 696 18.04 11.07 35.38
N LEU A 697 18.59 11.92 34.52
CA LEU A 697 19.03 13.28 34.85
C LEU A 697 18.12 14.34 34.24
N ALA A 698 16.87 14.00 33.91
CA ALA A 698 15.94 14.89 33.25
C ALA A 698 15.76 16.22 34.02
N GLU A 699 15.79 16.21 35.35
CA GLU A 699 15.69 17.46 36.14
C GLU A 699 16.88 18.42 35.92
N GLU A 700 18.08 17.89 35.73
CA GLU A 700 19.27 18.71 35.50
C GLU A 700 19.28 19.27 34.07
N PHE A 701 18.91 18.44 33.10
CA PHE A 701 18.76 18.88 31.71
C PHE A 701 17.63 19.90 31.53
N ALA A 702 16.55 19.80 32.32
CA ALA A 702 15.42 20.73 32.23
C ALA A 702 15.79 22.17 32.64
N LYS A 703 16.85 22.35 33.43
CA LYS A 703 17.39 23.68 33.78
C LYS A 703 18.13 24.33 32.60
N MET A 704 18.62 23.53 31.65
CA MET A 704 19.50 23.96 30.56
C MET A 704 18.71 24.17 29.25
N ALA A 705 17.68 23.35 28.98
CA ALA A 705 16.87 23.41 27.77
C ALA A 705 15.54 24.19 27.96
N ASP A 706 14.85 24.52 26.86
CA ASP A 706 13.46 25.01 26.85
C ASP A 706 12.45 23.91 26.46
N GLY A 707 12.95 22.77 26.01
CA GLY A 707 12.11 21.65 25.61
C GLY A 707 12.86 20.35 25.45
N PHE A 708 12.12 19.27 25.65
CA PHE A 708 12.53 17.90 25.41
C PHE A 708 11.79 17.36 24.19
N SER A 709 12.53 16.80 23.24
CA SER A 709 11.97 15.97 22.19
C SER A 709 12.40 14.54 22.41
N ILE A 710 11.47 13.65 22.71
CA ILE A 710 11.76 12.25 22.96
C ILE A 710 12.08 11.59 21.63
N GLY A 711 13.31 11.08 21.48
CA GLY A 711 13.71 10.28 20.32
C GLY A 711 13.35 8.83 20.59
N SER A 712 12.11 8.42 20.26
CA SER A 712 11.59 7.11 20.69
C SER A 712 12.44 5.94 20.20
N ASN A 713 13.04 6.07 19.03
CA ASN A 713 13.81 5.01 18.40
C ASN A 713 15.10 4.69 19.17
N ASP A 714 15.97 5.70 19.33
CA ASP A 714 17.26 5.55 20.00
C ASP A 714 17.06 5.32 21.51
N LEU A 715 16.01 5.91 22.10
CA LEU A 715 15.62 5.64 23.49
C LEU A 715 15.26 4.17 23.70
N THR A 716 14.46 3.59 22.80
CA THR A 716 14.05 2.18 22.86
C THR A 716 15.27 1.27 22.68
N GLN A 717 16.10 1.56 21.69
CA GLN A 717 17.34 0.81 21.43
C GLN A 717 18.24 0.76 22.67
N LEU A 718 18.42 1.88 23.37
CA LEU A 718 19.34 1.95 24.51
C LEU A 718 18.74 1.48 25.83
N ILE A 719 17.43 1.63 26.04
CA ILE A 719 16.75 1.07 27.21
C ILE A 719 16.70 -0.46 27.13
N LEU A 720 16.42 -1.01 25.95
CA LEU A 720 16.29 -2.46 25.74
C LEU A 720 17.62 -3.13 25.39
N GLY A 721 18.66 -2.36 25.06
CA GLY A 721 19.93 -2.89 24.59
C GLY A 721 19.81 -3.62 23.23
N ALA A 722 18.90 -3.15 22.37
CA ALA A 722 18.54 -3.80 21.12
C ALA A 722 18.83 -2.89 19.91
N ASP A 723 19.81 -3.26 19.09
CA ASP A 723 20.06 -2.59 17.81
C ASP A 723 18.91 -2.86 16.83
N ARG A 724 18.21 -1.81 16.41
CA ARG A 724 17.09 -1.93 15.47
C ARG A 724 17.51 -2.36 14.06
N ASP A 725 18.78 -2.15 13.69
CA ASP A 725 19.31 -2.60 12.40
C ASP A 725 19.67 -4.10 12.44
N SER A 726 19.65 -4.72 13.63
CA SER A 726 19.81 -6.16 13.79
C SER A 726 18.56 -6.89 13.33
N GLY A 727 18.60 -7.44 12.12
CA GLY A 727 17.53 -8.29 11.60
C GLY A 727 17.20 -9.49 12.49
N LEU A 728 18.15 -9.95 13.33
CA LEU A 728 17.91 -11.03 14.31
C LEU A 728 17.05 -10.56 15.49
N LEU A 729 17.41 -9.44 16.12
CA LEU A 729 16.65 -8.89 17.26
C LEU A 729 15.28 -8.36 16.83
N ALA A 730 15.19 -7.80 15.62
CA ALA A 730 13.93 -7.39 15.02
C ALA A 730 12.97 -8.58 14.84
N LYS A 731 13.47 -9.71 14.31
CA LYS A 731 12.69 -10.96 14.18
C LYS A 731 12.22 -11.54 15.51
N MET A 732 13.01 -11.33 16.58
CA MET A 732 12.69 -11.80 17.92
C MET A 732 11.74 -10.85 18.68
N GLY A 733 11.36 -9.70 18.11
CA GLY A 733 10.46 -8.73 18.73
C GLY A 733 11.09 -7.93 19.88
N TYR A 734 12.42 -7.81 19.93
CA TYR A 734 13.13 -7.12 21.01
C TYR A 734 13.11 -5.59 20.88
N PHE A 735 12.71 -5.06 19.73
CA PHE A 735 12.56 -3.62 19.50
C PHE A 735 11.07 -3.27 19.41
N ASP A 736 10.49 -2.80 20.51
CA ASP A 736 9.10 -2.32 20.58
C ASP A 736 9.04 -1.07 21.46
N GLU A 737 8.67 0.07 20.88
CA GLU A 737 8.57 1.34 21.61
C GLU A 737 7.41 1.37 22.62
N ARG A 738 6.54 0.35 22.62
CA ARG A 738 5.46 0.14 23.59
C ARG A 738 5.92 -0.65 24.81
N ASP A 739 7.17 -1.09 24.86
CA ASP A 739 7.70 -1.83 26.01
C ASP A 739 7.49 -1.01 27.31
N PRO A 740 7.05 -1.65 28.42
CA PRO A 740 6.80 -0.96 29.67
C PRO A 740 7.99 -0.16 30.22
N ALA A 741 9.24 -0.57 29.97
CA ALA A 741 10.43 0.17 30.37
C ALA A 741 10.54 1.49 29.61
N VAL A 742 10.29 1.47 28.30
CA VAL A 742 10.28 2.66 27.43
C VAL A 742 9.14 3.59 27.81
N LEU A 743 7.92 3.07 27.96
CA LEU A 743 6.76 3.90 28.36
C LEU A 743 6.95 4.54 29.76
N ARG A 744 7.59 3.83 30.71
CA ARG A 744 7.93 4.42 32.02
C ARG A 744 8.95 5.55 31.89
N ALA A 745 9.96 5.40 31.03
CA ALA A 745 10.92 6.47 30.75
C ALA A 745 10.21 7.69 30.14
N ILE A 746 9.40 7.50 29.09
CA ILE A 746 8.61 8.56 28.45
C ILE A 746 7.73 9.29 29.47
N ARG A 747 6.99 8.56 30.30
CA ARG A 747 6.17 9.13 31.38
C ARG A 747 6.99 9.97 32.36
N HIS A 748 8.18 9.50 32.75
CA HIS A 748 9.04 10.26 33.66
C HIS A 748 9.49 11.58 33.02
N ILE A 749 9.92 11.55 31.76
CA ILE A 749 10.35 12.73 31.00
C ILE A 749 9.23 13.77 30.90
N ILE A 750 8.02 13.36 30.50
CA ILE A 750 6.86 14.26 30.37
C ILE A 750 6.54 14.92 31.72
N ARG A 751 6.58 14.17 32.82
CA ARG A 751 6.32 14.70 34.17
C ARG A 751 7.38 15.69 34.61
N VAL A 752 8.66 15.40 34.35
CA VAL A 752 9.76 16.31 34.66
C VAL A 752 9.61 17.60 33.88
N ALA A 753 9.42 17.51 32.56
CA ALA A 753 9.22 18.68 31.68
C ALA A 753 8.09 19.59 32.19
N LYS A 754 6.95 18.98 32.54
CA LYS A 754 5.79 19.68 33.10
C LYS A 754 6.07 20.37 34.44
N ARG A 755 6.83 19.73 35.34
CA ARG A 755 7.22 20.34 36.64
C ARG A 755 8.14 21.54 36.46
N TYR A 756 9.02 21.52 35.47
CA TYR A 756 9.96 22.61 35.17
C TYR A 756 9.38 23.66 34.21
N GLY A 757 8.17 23.44 33.68
CA GLY A 757 7.51 24.37 32.76
C GLY A 757 8.17 24.45 31.38
N ILE A 758 8.89 23.40 30.97
CA ILE A 758 9.50 23.30 29.64
C ILE A 758 8.65 22.42 28.72
N THR A 759 8.81 22.59 27.40
CA THR A 759 8.01 21.84 26.41
C THR A 759 8.40 20.36 26.41
N SER A 760 7.41 19.47 26.29
CA SER A 760 7.59 18.05 26.05
C SER A 760 7.01 17.65 24.70
N SER A 761 7.84 17.07 23.85
CA SER A 761 7.49 16.58 22.52
C SER A 761 8.03 15.17 22.32
N ILE A 762 7.51 14.45 21.34
CA ILE A 762 8.08 13.18 20.87
C ILE A 762 8.25 13.23 19.35
N CYS A 763 9.31 12.62 18.87
CA CYS A 763 9.59 12.45 17.44
C CYS A 763 10.01 11.01 17.16
N GLY A 764 9.83 10.56 15.93
CA GLY A 764 9.99 9.15 15.54
C GLY A 764 8.75 8.62 14.85
N GLN A 765 8.78 7.34 14.48
CA GLN A 765 7.67 6.69 13.79
C GLN A 765 6.59 6.22 14.76
N ALA A 766 6.93 5.96 16.02
CA ALA A 766 6.01 5.49 17.05
C ALA A 766 4.65 6.23 17.10
N PRO A 767 4.58 7.57 17.18
CA PRO A 767 3.29 8.29 17.18
C PRO A 767 2.57 8.28 15.81
N SER A 768 3.27 7.99 14.71
CA SER A 768 2.67 7.83 13.38
C SER A 768 2.09 6.44 13.15
N VAL A 769 2.65 5.42 13.81
CA VAL A 769 2.32 4.00 13.57
C VAL A 769 1.37 3.45 14.63
N TYR A 770 1.52 3.84 15.90
CA TYR A 770 0.82 3.23 17.04
C TYR A 770 -0.18 4.20 17.69
N PRO A 771 -1.49 4.10 17.38
CA PRO A 771 -2.54 4.92 18.00
C PRO A 771 -2.56 4.84 19.54
N GLU A 772 -2.22 3.68 20.10
CA GLU A 772 -2.16 3.45 21.55
C GLU A 772 -1.05 4.29 22.23
N ILE A 773 0.07 4.52 21.54
CA ILE A 773 1.13 5.42 22.04
C ILE A 773 0.60 6.85 22.04
N VAL A 774 -0.11 7.29 21.00
CA VAL A 774 -0.71 8.63 20.96
C VAL A 774 -1.70 8.82 22.12
N GLU A 775 -2.58 7.85 22.40
CA GLU A 775 -3.48 7.93 23.57
C GLU A 775 -2.70 8.00 24.89
N PHE A 776 -1.65 7.20 25.06
CA PHE A 776 -0.79 7.24 26.24
C PHE A 776 -0.15 8.62 26.42
N LEU A 777 0.46 9.19 25.38
CA LEU A 777 1.16 10.47 25.42
C LEU A 777 0.21 11.62 25.77
N VAL A 778 -0.97 11.68 25.13
CA VAL A 778 -2.00 12.71 25.40
C VAL A 778 -2.49 12.60 26.84
N ARG A 779 -2.67 11.38 27.36
CA ARG A 779 -3.09 11.15 28.76
C ARG A 779 -2.03 11.53 29.78
N GLU A 780 -0.75 11.32 29.50
CA GLU A 780 0.34 11.81 30.35
C GLU A 780 0.50 13.33 30.26
N GLY A 781 -0.10 13.97 29.24
CA GLY A 781 -0.14 15.41 29.06
C GLY A 781 1.08 15.96 28.34
N ILE A 782 1.50 15.27 27.26
CA ILE A 782 2.51 15.80 26.33
C ILE A 782 2.04 17.08 25.65
N ASP A 783 2.96 18.02 25.38
CA ASP A 783 2.62 19.29 24.73
C ASP A 783 2.50 19.15 23.21
N SER A 784 3.31 18.29 22.59
CA SER A 784 3.26 18.05 21.15
C SER A 784 3.65 16.63 20.72
N VAL A 785 3.13 16.19 19.58
CA VAL A 785 3.56 14.96 18.90
C VAL A 785 4.01 15.30 17.48
N SER A 786 5.21 14.85 17.11
CA SER A 786 5.77 15.09 15.77
C SER A 786 5.70 13.83 14.92
N VAL A 787 4.88 13.87 13.86
CA VAL A 787 4.53 12.72 13.01
C VAL A 787 4.97 12.91 11.57
N ASN A 788 5.03 11.83 10.80
CA ASN A 788 5.26 11.93 9.36
C ASN A 788 4.12 12.69 8.64
N PRO A 789 4.37 13.31 7.46
CA PRO A 789 3.38 14.14 6.78
C PRO A 789 2.04 13.45 6.51
N ASP A 790 2.08 12.17 6.13
CA ASP A 790 0.93 11.30 5.87
C ASP A 790 0.06 11.05 7.11
N ALA A 791 0.65 11.09 8.31
CA ALA A 791 -0.04 10.84 9.57
C ALA A 791 -0.60 12.11 10.25
N VAL A 792 -0.37 13.33 9.73
CA VAL A 792 -0.77 14.59 10.39
C VAL A 792 -2.28 14.67 10.62
N ILE A 793 -3.08 14.39 9.58
CA ILE A 793 -4.55 14.52 9.65
C ILE A 793 -5.16 13.48 10.58
N SER A 794 -4.73 12.22 10.45
CA SER A 794 -5.22 11.11 11.28
C SER A 794 -4.86 11.32 12.76
N THR A 795 -3.61 11.74 13.03
CA THR A 795 -3.14 12.04 14.39
C THR A 795 -3.90 13.20 15.01
N ARG A 796 -4.15 14.30 14.28
CA ARG A 796 -4.96 15.42 14.82
C ARG A 796 -6.36 14.98 15.22
N ARG A 797 -7.04 14.21 14.38
CA ARG A 797 -8.39 13.67 14.70
C ARG A 797 -8.36 12.72 15.88
N LEU A 798 -7.34 11.87 15.97
CA LEU A 798 -7.14 10.94 17.07
C LEU A 798 -6.92 11.69 18.40
N VAL A 799 -6.01 12.66 18.43
CA VAL A 799 -5.75 13.51 19.60
C VAL A 799 -7.02 14.23 20.05
N ALA A 800 -7.76 14.84 19.13
CA ALA A 800 -9.03 15.50 19.45
C ALA A 800 -10.07 14.53 20.05
N SER A 801 -10.14 13.31 19.54
CA SER A 801 -11.02 12.25 20.08
C SER A 801 -10.61 11.85 21.51
N ILE A 802 -9.30 11.70 21.75
CA ILE A 802 -8.75 11.36 23.07
C ILE A 802 -8.99 12.48 24.08
N GLU A 803 -8.72 13.73 23.71
CA GLU A 803 -8.97 14.90 24.57
C GLU A 803 -10.45 15.01 24.96
N ASN A 804 -11.36 14.83 23.99
CA ASN A 804 -12.80 14.77 24.25
C ASN A 804 -13.17 13.62 25.18
N LYS A 805 -12.58 12.44 24.99
CA LYS A 805 -12.77 11.27 25.87
C LYS A 805 -12.32 11.58 27.30
N ILE A 806 -11.16 12.21 27.49
CA ILE A 806 -10.65 12.62 28.81
C ILE A 806 -11.60 13.64 29.47
N MET A 807 -12.13 14.60 28.70
CA MET A 807 -13.11 15.57 29.21
C MET A 807 -14.41 14.88 29.65
N LEU A 808 -14.94 13.97 28.84
CA LEU A 808 -16.14 13.20 29.18
C LEU A 808 -15.93 12.31 30.42
N GLU A 809 -14.79 11.65 30.55
CA GLU A 809 -14.42 10.85 31.73
C GLU A 809 -14.45 11.70 33.02
N LYS A 810 -13.99 12.97 32.95
CA LYS A 810 -14.02 13.91 34.08
C LYS A 810 -15.43 14.39 34.46
N THR A 811 -16.40 14.36 33.55
CA THR A 811 -17.80 14.75 33.84
C THR A 811 -18.60 13.68 34.61
N GLY A 812 -18.04 12.48 34.83
CA GLY A 812 -18.68 11.45 35.66
C GLY A 812 -19.84 10.67 35.00
N ILE A 813 -20.12 10.90 33.71
CA ILE A 813 -21.13 10.14 32.95
C ILE A 813 -20.60 8.73 32.69
N LYS A 814 -20.81 7.81 33.65
CA LYS A 814 -20.55 6.38 33.45
C LYS A 814 -21.48 5.86 32.35
N ARG A 815 -20.92 5.42 31.22
CA ARG A 815 -21.64 4.64 30.20
C ARG A 815 -22.38 3.49 30.88
N VAL A 816 -23.70 3.51 30.81
CA VAL A 816 -24.55 2.36 31.15
C VAL A 816 -24.09 1.19 30.29
N LYS A 817 -23.54 0.15 30.92
CA LYS A 817 -23.29 -1.13 30.27
C LYS A 817 -24.63 -1.62 29.73
N ARG A 818 -24.85 -1.55 28.41
CA ARG A 818 -25.90 -2.33 27.74
C ARG A 818 -25.58 -3.80 28.01
N LYS A 819 -26.32 -4.41 28.95
CA LYS A 819 -26.43 -5.86 29.04
C LYS A 819 -26.95 -6.34 27.69
N ARG A 820 -26.19 -7.25 27.07
CA ARG A 820 -26.65 -8.04 25.92
C ARG A 820 -27.94 -8.77 26.34
N LEU A 821 -29.01 -8.55 25.60
CA LEU A 821 -30.13 -9.48 25.42
C LEU A 821 -30.05 -9.95 23.98
#